data_AF-A0A945X388-F1
#
_entry.id   AF-A0A945X388-F1
#
_cell.length_a   1.000
_cell.length_b   1.000
_cell.length_c   1.000
_cell.angle_alpha   90.00
_cell.angle_beta   90.00
_cell.angle_gamma   90.00
#
_symmetry.space_group_name_H-M   'P 1'
#
loop_
_entity.id
_entity.type
_entity.pdbx_description
1 polymer ?
#
loop_
_entity_poly.entity_id
_entity_poly.type
_entity_poly.pdbx_seq_one_letter_code
_entity_poly.pdbx_strand_id
1 'polypeptide(L)'
;MWFKPRKLQGGLVNWSRGSGWTDIRLALAFNTYYGGNGLLVNVADGRSHETIALPRPELDVWTHMAVSFAGPHLRVFVDGAPVLTRSVNCVPDRTGIPLWIGRCEGLGKACFAGLIDEVRVFDRPISPEEVLAQYKEHARRMGKDTSPFRAPAISILPMPEAGRIVVTAQCALMQPVPVGASLLVSLTRDGIRAVEQALLLETGVPAMVVVLNAATLPAGEFEAGVAVRTPGGQLVGRRTTARVVWPGRAGEFSAVNVLNNLVWGLVRVEPGVVSGTQTVAFANPRQRWGFFSLTAEVGAGGTLRLVREGVGKDVLITIEGPVLATAEAMRPLPPGEHRLRLNAEGSCVVKQLVVRSIPELVYADYFCEPHVKEHGPYVGAFLDRYVLPNVNTSIISGRPGDRPEIRRWLDRGGRWLNHCGVPRKKAGGKLAGVNVATAPEGAMSEPIAAPDAAAYIAETAGFSDSRFSGAIADEFGDSEPLCAVYAEAVRQLARDGRFNGRMFYPYANHLYTGPEGIDLINALVEAGSTIAWKRYLKTQADVAAARSFLRQELVDRAWEYRKAVPNSLEHIDVCFGTFSAPNEFLNTNPGVDYRTYLEMQFRLVANNPAFWGTHGLMSYLASYSDEETIRWVAALMRHYGIEGRTGPLSHDPYDLPHMTNGDFADGTQSWTLAPAVPDSIRVDRKDKFGWLQGRYPRTPEGDTVLVLKRSEQKPNVFSQDIQGLEPGRLYSFRMFSADFDDMGKQEAHALAVTLDGVELIPHKCFTHVGHNCYSHHAGPYNRENRAWFNYHWRVFRAKSTAARINVSDWAEPGRRGGPVGQQIMCNFAHVRPYFPDGSE
;
A
#
# COMPACT_ATOMS: atom_id res chain seq x y z
N MET A 1 1.29 -19.85 -26.05
CA MET A 1 2.47 -20.60 -26.56
C MET A 1 2.90 -21.61 -25.52
N TRP A 2 3.56 -22.68 -25.94
CA TRP A 2 4.23 -23.63 -25.05
C TRP A 2 5.75 -23.54 -25.23
N PHE A 3 6.50 -23.66 -24.14
CA PHE A 3 7.95 -23.74 -24.21
C PHE A 3 8.53 -24.69 -23.16
N LYS A 4 9.67 -25.33 -23.47
CA LYS A 4 10.38 -26.26 -22.59
C LYS A 4 11.85 -25.84 -22.53
N PRO A 5 12.29 -25.14 -21.47
CA PRO A 5 13.66 -24.62 -21.39
C PRO A 5 14.63 -25.72 -20.97
N ARG A 6 15.70 -25.93 -21.74
CA ARG A 6 16.87 -26.71 -21.30
C ARG A 6 17.87 -25.86 -20.51
N LYS A 7 17.87 -24.55 -20.78
CA LYS A 7 18.54 -23.51 -19.97
C LYS A 7 17.64 -22.27 -19.89
N LEU A 8 17.66 -21.56 -18.77
CA LEU A 8 16.92 -20.31 -18.56
C LEU A 8 17.65 -19.12 -19.22
N GLN A 9 17.59 -19.04 -20.54
CA GLN A 9 18.24 -17.98 -21.34
C GLN A 9 17.49 -17.71 -22.65
N GLY A 10 17.66 -16.52 -23.24
CA GLY A 10 17.16 -16.20 -24.57
C GLY A 10 15.71 -15.74 -24.64
N GLY A 11 15.30 -15.33 -25.84
CA GLY A 11 13.95 -14.83 -26.12
C GLY A 11 13.01 -15.95 -26.53
N LEU A 12 11.80 -15.97 -25.98
CA LEU A 12 10.74 -16.88 -26.38
C LEU A 12 9.98 -16.31 -27.59
N VAL A 13 9.41 -15.12 -27.44
CA VAL A 13 8.72 -14.35 -28.48
C VAL A 13 9.05 -12.88 -28.28
N ASN A 14 9.39 -12.18 -29.36
CA ASN A 14 9.91 -10.81 -29.28
C ASN A 14 9.53 -9.96 -30.49
N TRP A 15 9.10 -8.72 -30.28
CA TRP A 15 9.07 -7.64 -31.27
C TRP A 15 10.18 -6.64 -30.93
N SER A 16 11.25 -6.60 -31.73
CA SER A 16 12.33 -5.62 -31.53
C SER A 16 12.89 -5.10 -32.85
N ARG A 17 13.35 -3.84 -32.82
CA ARG A 17 14.20 -3.22 -33.88
C ARG A 17 15.65 -2.98 -33.43
N GLY A 18 15.96 -3.22 -32.16
CA GLY A 18 17.26 -2.98 -31.56
C GLY A 18 17.32 -3.50 -30.14
N SER A 19 18.48 -3.30 -29.50
CA SER A 19 18.77 -3.79 -28.15
C SER A 19 18.41 -2.80 -27.03
N GLY A 20 17.96 -1.58 -27.36
CA GLY A 20 17.51 -0.62 -26.36
C GLY A 20 16.17 -1.04 -25.75
N TRP A 21 15.96 -0.79 -24.47
CA TRP A 21 14.72 -1.17 -23.77
C TRP A 21 13.44 -0.65 -24.44
N THR A 22 13.51 0.56 -25.01
CA THR A 22 12.40 1.15 -25.77
C THR A 22 12.23 0.51 -27.15
N ASP A 23 13.28 -0.05 -27.74
CA ASP A 23 13.25 -0.72 -29.05
C ASP A 23 12.70 -2.15 -28.98
N ILE A 24 12.73 -2.76 -27.80
CA ILE A 24 12.15 -4.08 -27.50
C ILE A 24 10.66 -3.88 -27.18
N ARG A 25 9.85 -3.68 -28.21
CA ARG A 25 8.42 -3.31 -28.11
C ARG A 25 7.60 -4.29 -27.29
N LEU A 26 7.87 -5.59 -27.44
CA LEU A 26 7.30 -6.64 -26.60
C LEU A 26 8.26 -7.81 -26.56
N ALA A 27 8.73 -8.23 -25.38
CA ALA A 27 9.53 -9.44 -25.26
C ALA A 27 9.05 -10.33 -24.12
N LEU A 28 8.89 -11.62 -24.40
CA LEU A 28 8.84 -12.70 -23.43
C LEU A 28 10.20 -13.38 -23.46
N ALA A 29 11.02 -13.19 -22.43
CA ALA A 29 12.43 -13.57 -22.49
C ALA A 29 13.03 -13.80 -21.10
N PHE A 30 14.16 -14.51 -21.07
CA PHE A 30 15.00 -14.59 -19.88
C PHE A 30 16.02 -13.45 -19.89
N ASN A 31 16.00 -12.61 -18.86
CA ASN A 31 17.02 -11.59 -18.68
C ASN A 31 18.29 -12.23 -18.13
N THR A 32 19.34 -12.23 -18.96
CA THR A 32 20.64 -12.83 -18.65
C THR A 32 21.77 -11.81 -18.54
N TYR A 33 21.44 -10.52 -18.48
CA TYR A 33 22.42 -9.51 -18.07
C TYR A 33 23.03 -9.87 -16.71
N TYR A 34 24.33 -9.60 -16.56
CA TYR A 34 25.10 -9.87 -15.34
C TYR A 34 24.97 -11.30 -14.81
N GLY A 35 24.68 -12.28 -15.68
CA GLY A 35 24.52 -13.68 -15.28
C GLY A 35 23.15 -14.04 -14.69
N GLY A 36 22.16 -13.14 -14.78
CA GLY A 36 20.78 -13.41 -14.37
C GLY A 36 20.09 -14.51 -15.17
N ASN A 37 18.91 -14.92 -14.72
CA ASN A 37 18.08 -15.92 -15.41
C ASN A 37 16.57 -15.73 -15.18
N GLY A 38 16.15 -14.52 -14.85
CA GLY A 38 14.74 -14.21 -14.57
C GLY A 38 13.91 -14.20 -15.84
N LEU A 39 12.76 -14.88 -15.84
CA LEU A 39 11.76 -14.74 -16.90
C LEU A 39 11.08 -13.37 -16.74
N LEU A 40 10.89 -12.66 -17.85
CA LEU A 40 10.20 -11.37 -17.84
C LEU A 40 9.26 -11.18 -19.02
N VAL A 41 8.38 -10.20 -18.87
CA VAL A 41 7.73 -9.48 -19.97
C VAL A 41 8.33 -8.09 -20.03
N ASN A 42 8.84 -7.66 -21.20
CA ASN A 42 9.13 -6.27 -21.48
C ASN A 42 8.03 -5.70 -22.37
N VAL A 43 7.53 -4.51 -22.07
CA VAL A 43 6.61 -3.75 -22.92
C VAL A 43 7.21 -2.39 -23.22
N ALA A 44 7.10 -1.91 -24.46
CA ALA A 44 7.59 -0.60 -24.85
C ALA A 44 6.82 -0.02 -26.04
N ASP A 45 6.66 1.32 -26.07
CA ASP A 45 6.05 2.07 -27.16
C ASP A 45 7.08 2.82 -28.03
N GLY A 46 8.37 2.67 -27.72
CA GLY A 46 9.48 3.40 -28.35
C GLY A 46 9.88 4.70 -27.70
N ARG A 47 9.16 5.12 -26.66
CA ARG A 47 9.51 6.28 -25.83
C ARG A 47 9.69 5.86 -24.38
N SER A 48 8.83 4.97 -23.91
CA SER A 48 8.83 4.37 -22.58
C SER A 48 8.91 2.86 -22.68
N HIS A 49 9.33 2.24 -21.59
CA HIS A 49 9.28 0.79 -21.42
C HIS A 49 8.94 0.43 -19.98
N GLU A 50 8.52 -0.81 -19.78
CA GLU A 50 8.36 -1.40 -18.47
C GLU A 50 8.72 -2.89 -18.51
N THR A 51 9.57 -3.33 -17.57
CA THR A 51 9.95 -4.72 -17.38
C THR A 51 9.23 -5.34 -16.21
N ILE A 52 8.80 -6.59 -16.37
CA ILE A 52 7.97 -7.28 -15.39
C ILE A 52 8.54 -8.66 -15.16
N ALA A 53 9.08 -8.89 -13.97
CA ALA A 53 9.55 -10.20 -13.59
C ALA A 53 8.38 -11.18 -13.42
N LEU A 54 8.57 -12.41 -13.90
CA LEU A 54 7.61 -13.50 -13.82
C LEU A 54 8.17 -14.70 -13.08
N PRO A 55 7.31 -15.62 -12.57
CA PRO A 55 7.75 -16.86 -11.97
C PRO A 55 8.69 -17.63 -12.92
N ARG A 56 9.78 -18.15 -12.36
CA ARG A 56 10.74 -18.96 -13.13
C ARG A 56 10.14 -20.34 -13.44
N PRO A 57 10.16 -20.79 -14.69
CA PRO A 57 9.72 -22.13 -15.06
C PRO A 57 10.77 -23.18 -14.67
N GLU A 58 10.33 -24.42 -14.51
CA GLU A 58 11.23 -25.57 -14.31
C GLU A 58 11.96 -25.94 -15.60
N LEU A 59 13.20 -26.42 -15.48
CA LEU A 59 13.97 -26.94 -16.61
C LEU A 59 13.36 -28.24 -17.11
N ASP A 60 13.40 -28.43 -18.42
CA ASP A 60 12.92 -29.62 -19.12
C ASP A 60 11.45 -29.97 -18.88
N VAL A 61 10.66 -29.00 -18.39
CA VAL A 61 9.20 -29.10 -18.23
C VAL A 61 8.52 -28.15 -19.22
N TRP A 62 7.53 -28.66 -19.96
CA TRP A 62 6.69 -27.81 -20.82
C TRP A 62 5.94 -26.80 -19.96
N THR A 63 5.89 -25.54 -20.37
CA THR A 63 5.17 -24.45 -19.70
C THR A 63 4.33 -23.73 -20.72
N HIS A 64 3.04 -23.55 -20.44
CA HIS A 64 2.18 -22.71 -21.25
C HIS A 64 2.24 -21.27 -20.76
N MET A 65 2.37 -20.33 -21.68
CA MET A 65 2.35 -18.91 -21.35
C MET A 65 1.50 -18.14 -22.36
N ALA A 66 0.71 -17.20 -21.84
CA ALA A 66 -0.06 -16.25 -22.63
C ALA A 66 0.03 -14.86 -22.00
N VAL A 67 0.01 -13.85 -22.87
CA VAL A 67 0.01 -12.43 -22.50
C VAL A 67 -1.08 -11.73 -23.31
N SER A 68 -1.93 -10.97 -22.62
CA SER A 68 -3.07 -10.28 -23.21
C SER A 68 -3.05 -8.81 -22.80
N PHE A 69 -3.35 -7.92 -23.75
CA PHE A 69 -3.43 -6.48 -23.54
C PHE A 69 -4.83 -5.99 -23.92
N ALA A 70 -5.51 -5.31 -23.00
CA ALA A 70 -6.71 -4.53 -23.29
C ALA A 70 -6.41 -3.07 -22.96
N GLY A 71 -6.05 -2.27 -23.96
CA GLY A 71 -5.39 -0.98 -23.71
C GLY A 71 -4.11 -1.18 -22.86
N PRO A 72 -3.88 -0.39 -21.80
CA PRO A 72 -2.74 -0.56 -20.90
C PRO A 72 -2.89 -1.71 -19.91
N HIS A 73 -4.00 -2.46 -19.93
CA HIS A 73 -4.23 -3.55 -18.98
C HIS A 73 -3.55 -4.84 -19.45
N LEU A 74 -2.45 -5.18 -18.77
CA LEU A 74 -1.72 -6.42 -18.99
C LEU A 74 -2.28 -7.55 -18.14
N ARG A 75 -2.54 -8.69 -18.78
CA ARG A 75 -2.78 -9.97 -18.12
C ARG A 75 -1.76 -10.99 -18.56
N VAL A 76 -1.13 -11.67 -17.60
CA VAL A 76 -0.19 -12.77 -17.86
C VAL A 76 -0.75 -14.04 -17.26
N PHE A 77 -0.69 -15.11 -18.05
CA PHE A 77 -1.14 -16.45 -17.67
C PHE A 77 0.01 -17.43 -17.80
N VAL A 78 0.16 -18.29 -16.80
CA VAL A 78 1.10 -19.42 -16.82
C VAL A 78 0.30 -20.68 -16.54
N ASP A 79 0.48 -21.70 -17.38
CA ASP A 79 -0.24 -22.97 -17.30
C ASP A 79 -1.76 -22.80 -17.19
N GLY A 80 -2.30 -21.83 -17.94
CA GLY A 80 -3.73 -21.53 -18.04
C GLY A 80 -4.30 -20.72 -16.88
N ALA A 81 -3.55 -20.53 -15.79
CA ALA A 81 -3.97 -19.72 -14.64
C ALA A 81 -3.47 -18.27 -14.77
N PRO A 82 -4.26 -17.27 -14.36
CA PRO A 82 -3.79 -15.89 -14.27
C PRO A 82 -2.74 -15.78 -13.17
N VAL A 83 -1.55 -15.26 -13.50
CA VAL A 83 -0.46 -15.01 -12.55
C VAL A 83 -0.19 -13.52 -12.34
N LEU A 84 -0.65 -12.67 -13.27
CA LEU A 84 -0.51 -11.23 -13.20
C LEU A 84 -1.70 -10.55 -13.86
N THR A 85 -2.27 -9.55 -13.20
CA THR A 85 -3.14 -8.54 -13.82
C THR A 85 -2.79 -7.19 -13.23
N ARG A 86 -2.37 -6.25 -14.09
CA ARG A 86 -2.05 -4.87 -13.70
C ARG A 86 -2.09 -3.93 -14.90
N SER A 87 -2.11 -2.63 -14.63
CA SER A 87 -1.91 -1.62 -15.68
C SER A 87 -0.42 -1.37 -15.89
N VAL A 88 0.01 -1.38 -17.14
CA VAL A 88 1.38 -1.05 -17.54
C VAL A 88 1.49 0.39 -18.03
N ASN A 89 2.69 0.94 -17.93
CA ASN A 89 3.03 2.31 -18.29
C ASN A 89 3.12 2.54 -19.81
N CYS A 90 2.87 1.55 -20.65
CA CYS A 90 2.78 1.73 -22.10
C CYS A 90 2.21 0.48 -22.75
N VAL A 91 1.60 0.65 -23.92
CA VAL A 91 1.16 -0.47 -24.77
C VAL A 91 2.21 -0.71 -25.86
N PRO A 92 2.56 -1.97 -26.17
CA PRO A 92 3.49 -2.28 -27.24
C PRO A 92 3.10 -1.68 -28.61
N ASP A 93 3.89 -0.73 -29.13
CA ASP A 93 3.78 -0.29 -30.54
C ASP A 93 4.55 -1.25 -31.44
N ARG A 94 3.82 -2.11 -32.15
CA ARG A 94 4.38 -3.17 -32.99
C ARG A 94 4.46 -2.81 -34.47
N THR A 95 4.10 -1.58 -34.84
CA THR A 95 3.90 -1.19 -36.24
C THR A 95 5.20 -1.22 -37.03
N GLY A 96 5.29 -2.14 -38.01
CA GLY A 96 6.49 -2.37 -38.81
C GLY A 96 7.69 -2.93 -38.01
N ILE A 97 7.46 -3.49 -36.82
CA ILE A 97 8.49 -4.08 -35.97
C ILE A 97 8.58 -5.58 -36.28
N PRO A 98 9.77 -6.15 -36.55
CA PRO A 98 9.92 -7.59 -36.79
C PRO A 98 9.52 -8.44 -35.58
N LEU A 99 8.82 -9.55 -35.83
CA LEU A 99 8.55 -10.60 -34.85
C LEU A 99 9.63 -11.69 -34.93
N TRP A 100 10.17 -12.05 -33.76
CA TRP A 100 11.15 -13.12 -33.56
C TRP A 100 10.55 -14.20 -32.65
N ILE A 101 10.85 -15.46 -32.95
CA ILE A 101 10.55 -16.61 -32.10
C ILE A 101 11.87 -17.31 -31.77
N GLY A 102 12.10 -17.62 -30.49
CA GLY A 102 13.33 -18.26 -30.02
C GLY A 102 14.55 -17.33 -29.96
N ARG A 103 14.36 -16.02 -30.13
CA ARG A 103 15.42 -15.01 -30.10
C ARG A 103 14.92 -13.69 -29.48
N CYS A 104 15.79 -13.02 -28.72
CA CYS A 104 15.62 -11.63 -28.31
C CYS A 104 16.91 -10.84 -28.54
N GLU A 105 16.79 -9.52 -28.56
CA GLU A 105 17.92 -8.60 -28.61
C GLU A 105 18.02 -7.87 -27.27
N GLY A 106 19.24 -7.50 -26.86
CA GLY A 106 19.45 -6.62 -25.70
C GLY A 106 19.05 -7.20 -24.34
N LEU A 107 19.04 -8.52 -24.14
CA LEU A 107 18.74 -9.16 -22.83
C LEU A 107 19.82 -10.18 -22.41
N GLY A 108 21.06 -9.95 -22.87
CA GLY A 108 22.18 -10.87 -22.73
C GLY A 108 22.20 -11.92 -23.84
N LYS A 109 22.16 -13.21 -23.48
CA LYS A 109 22.16 -14.33 -24.44
C LYS A 109 20.89 -14.29 -25.29
N ALA A 110 21.04 -14.10 -26.60
CA ALA A 110 19.92 -13.85 -27.51
C ALA A 110 19.02 -15.08 -27.75
N CYS A 111 19.61 -16.25 -28.02
CA CYS A 111 18.86 -17.42 -28.47
C CYS A 111 18.34 -18.27 -27.32
N PHE A 112 17.08 -18.66 -27.42
CA PHE A 112 16.44 -19.58 -26.48
C PHE A 112 17.04 -20.98 -26.60
N ALA A 113 17.36 -21.57 -25.45
CA ALA A 113 17.92 -22.91 -25.36
C ALA A 113 16.83 -23.89 -24.89
N GLY A 114 15.98 -24.34 -25.80
CA GLY A 114 14.87 -25.24 -25.49
C GLY A 114 13.97 -25.52 -26.69
N LEU A 115 12.75 -25.99 -26.43
CA LEU A 115 11.71 -26.21 -27.44
C LEU A 115 10.60 -25.17 -27.28
N ILE A 116 10.00 -24.73 -28.40
CA ILE A 116 8.82 -23.85 -28.45
C ILE A 116 7.78 -24.52 -29.35
N ASP A 117 6.51 -24.46 -28.97
CA ASP A 117 5.40 -25.05 -29.72
C ASP A 117 4.12 -24.18 -29.59
N GLU A 118 3.18 -24.34 -30.53
CA GLU A 118 1.86 -23.68 -30.54
C GLU A 118 1.90 -22.15 -30.29
N VAL A 119 2.76 -21.43 -31.02
CA VAL A 119 2.82 -19.97 -30.95
C VAL A 119 1.62 -19.38 -31.69
N ARG A 120 0.85 -18.52 -31.01
CA ARG A 120 -0.34 -17.84 -31.54
C ARG A 120 -0.27 -16.35 -31.20
N VAL A 121 -0.70 -15.51 -32.14
CA VAL A 121 -0.79 -14.05 -31.97
C VAL A 121 -2.18 -13.62 -32.41
N PHE A 122 -2.82 -12.78 -31.58
CA PHE A 122 -4.16 -12.26 -31.84
C PHE A 122 -4.09 -10.74 -32.05
N ASP A 123 -4.99 -10.23 -32.89
CA ASP A 123 -5.21 -8.79 -33.14
C ASP A 123 -6.19 -8.16 -32.13
N ARG A 124 -6.71 -8.96 -31.20
CA ARG A 124 -7.58 -8.57 -30.11
C ARG A 124 -7.09 -9.11 -28.77
N PRO A 125 -7.56 -8.54 -27.63
CA PRO A 125 -7.36 -9.16 -26.33
C PRO A 125 -7.97 -10.57 -26.30
N ILE A 126 -7.21 -11.53 -25.77
CA ILE A 126 -7.70 -12.88 -25.47
C ILE A 126 -8.23 -12.93 -24.03
N SER A 127 -9.39 -13.55 -23.83
CA SER A 127 -10.02 -13.69 -22.52
C SER A 127 -9.36 -14.80 -21.66
N PRO A 128 -9.46 -14.74 -20.32
CA PRO A 128 -9.01 -15.82 -19.44
C PRO A 128 -9.58 -17.19 -19.82
N GLU A 129 -10.84 -17.24 -20.24
CA GLU A 129 -11.55 -18.47 -20.62
C GLU A 129 -10.95 -19.09 -21.89
N GLU A 130 -10.67 -18.26 -22.90
CA GLU A 130 -10.02 -18.70 -24.14
C GLU A 130 -8.60 -19.21 -23.89
N VAL A 131 -7.82 -18.52 -23.05
CA VAL A 131 -6.47 -18.95 -22.66
C VAL A 131 -6.52 -20.31 -21.96
N LEU A 132 -7.45 -20.47 -21.02
CA LEU A 132 -7.60 -21.72 -20.29
C LEU A 132 -8.04 -22.87 -21.21
N ALA A 133 -8.96 -22.62 -22.15
CA ALA A 133 -9.38 -23.62 -23.12
C ALA A 133 -8.19 -24.13 -23.97
N GLN A 134 -7.35 -23.20 -24.47
CA GLN A 134 -6.14 -23.55 -25.23
C GLN A 134 -5.10 -24.33 -24.39
N TYR A 135 -4.96 -23.99 -23.11
CA TYR A 135 -4.12 -24.74 -22.19
C TYR A 135 -4.64 -26.17 -22.00
N LYS A 136 -5.95 -26.33 -21.70
CA LYS A 136 -6.60 -27.62 -21.44
C LYS A 136 -6.52 -28.56 -22.64
N GLU A 137 -6.62 -28.03 -23.86
CA GLU A 137 -6.50 -28.77 -25.11
C GLU A 137 -5.17 -29.54 -25.20
N HIS A 138 -4.06 -28.89 -24.83
CA HIS A 138 -2.71 -29.44 -25.00
C HIS A 138 -2.11 -30.02 -23.72
N ALA A 139 -2.65 -29.68 -22.54
CA ALA A 139 -2.07 -30.00 -21.24
C ALA A 139 -1.64 -31.47 -21.10
N ARG A 140 -2.54 -32.42 -21.44
CA ARG A 140 -2.23 -33.85 -21.36
C ARG A 140 -1.11 -34.27 -22.31
N ARG A 141 -1.10 -33.77 -23.55
CA ARG A 141 -0.03 -34.03 -24.55
C ARG A 141 1.32 -33.50 -24.06
N MET A 142 1.30 -32.36 -23.38
CA MET A 142 2.49 -31.70 -22.83
C MET A 142 2.93 -32.25 -21.46
N GLY A 143 2.31 -33.32 -20.96
CA GLY A 143 2.68 -33.98 -19.71
C GLY A 143 2.24 -33.25 -18.44
N LYS A 144 1.25 -32.35 -18.52
CA LYS A 144 0.70 -31.63 -17.36
C LYS A 144 -0.31 -32.47 -16.60
N ASP A 145 -0.40 -32.24 -15.29
CA ASP A 145 -1.50 -32.76 -14.49
C ASP A 145 -2.81 -32.04 -14.88
N THR A 146 -3.82 -32.85 -15.19
CA THR A 146 -5.15 -32.40 -15.58
C THR A 146 -6.20 -32.61 -14.48
N SER A 147 -5.80 -33.20 -13.34
CA SER A 147 -6.66 -33.33 -12.16
C SER A 147 -7.24 -31.99 -11.67
N PRO A 148 -6.50 -30.86 -11.70
CA PRO A 148 -7.03 -29.56 -11.25
C PRO A 148 -8.14 -29.00 -12.16
N PHE A 149 -8.39 -29.60 -13.32
CA PHE A 149 -9.50 -29.18 -14.21
C PHE A 149 -10.85 -29.59 -13.66
N ARG A 150 -10.87 -30.57 -12.76
CA ARG A 150 -12.09 -31.15 -12.20
C ARG A 150 -12.14 -31.09 -10.69
N ALA A 151 -11.12 -30.58 -10.01
CA ALA A 151 -11.08 -30.50 -8.56
C ALA A 151 -10.24 -29.29 -8.11
N PRO A 152 -10.60 -28.61 -7.02
CA PRO A 152 -9.75 -27.56 -6.45
C PRO A 152 -8.40 -28.12 -5.99
N ALA A 153 -7.29 -27.49 -6.36
CA ALA A 153 -6.02 -27.76 -5.69
C ALA A 153 -5.98 -26.99 -4.37
N ILE A 154 -5.56 -27.62 -3.27
CA ILE A 154 -5.67 -27.04 -1.93
C ILE A 154 -4.37 -27.11 -1.14
N SER A 155 -4.13 -26.10 -0.31
CA SER A 155 -3.11 -26.11 0.75
C SER A 155 -3.75 -25.71 2.07
N ILE A 156 -3.29 -26.31 3.16
CA ILE A 156 -3.88 -26.10 4.49
C ILE A 156 -2.79 -25.69 5.48
N LEU A 157 -3.07 -24.63 6.24
CA LEU A 157 -2.18 -24.09 7.26
C LEU A 157 -2.92 -24.00 8.60
N PRO A 158 -2.63 -24.90 9.56
CA PRO A 158 -3.03 -24.74 10.96
C PRO A 158 -2.32 -23.55 11.61
N MET A 159 -3.07 -22.69 12.30
CA MET A 159 -2.57 -21.54 13.04
C MET A 159 -3.05 -21.59 14.50
N PRO A 160 -2.37 -22.34 15.38
CA PRO A 160 -2.81 -22.58 16.76
C PRO A 160 -2.99 -21.30 17.58
N GLU A 161 -2.06 -20.36 17.48
CA GLU A 161 -2.15 -19.06 18.19
C GLU A 161 -3.35 -18.24 17.74
N ALA A 162 -3.61 -18.19 16.43
CA ALA A 162 -4.75 -17.48 15.86
C ALA A 162 -6.07 -18.24 16.07
N GLY A 163 -6.02 -19.54 16.38
CA GLY A 163 -7.20 -20.40 16.53
C GLY A 163 -7.90 -20.62 15.20
N ARG A 164 -7.11 -20.74 14.12
CA ARG A 164 -7.61 -20.78 12.75
C ARG A 164 -7.01 -21.95 12.00
N ILE A 165 -7.77 -22.51 11.08
CA ILE A 165 -7.24 -23.37 10.02
C ILE A 165 -7.50 -22.64 8.70
N VAL A 166 -6.43 -22.31 7.99
CA VAL A 166 -6.49 -21.60 6.72
C VAL A 166 -6.44 -22.61 5.59
N VAL A 167 -7.40 -22.53 4.68
CA VAL A 167 -7.45 -23.34 3.47
C VAL A 167 -7.34 -22.42 2.27
N THR A 168 -6.27 -22.57 1.49
CA THR A 168 -6.12 -21.91 0.20
C THR A 168 -6.57 -22.87 -0.89
N ALA A 169 -7.52 -22.45 -1.72
CA ALA A 169 -8.06 -23.24 -2.82
C ALA A 169 -7.80 -22.55 -4.16
N GLN A 170 -7.17 -23.27 -5.08
CA GLN A 170 -6.93 -22.84 -6.45
C GLN A 170 -8.01 -23.44 -7.34
N CYS A 171 -8.89 -22.58 -7.84
CA CYS A 171 -10.01 -22.95 -8.71
C CYS A 171 -9.88 -22.38 -10.13
N ALA A 172 -8.79 -21.65 -10.43
CA ALA A 172 -8.59 -21.00 -11.72
C ALA A 172 -8.67 -21.99 -12.90
N LEU A 173 -8.14 -23.21 -12.73
CA LEU A 173 -8.15 -24.24 -13.77
C LEU A 173 -9.47 -25.00 -13.89
N MET A 174 -10.42 -24.80 -12.96
CA MET A 174 -11.75 -25.41 -13.05
C MET A 174 -12.68 -24.65 -14.00
N GLN A 175 -12.31 -23.45 -14.45
CA GLN A 175 -13.17 -22.59 -15.27
C GLN A 175 -13.50 -23.21 -16.65
N PRO A 176 -14.65 -22.88 -17.26
CA PRO A 176 -15.72 -22.03 -16.70
C PRO A 176 -16.49 -22.77 -15.60
N VAL A 177 -16.91 -22.03 -14.56
CA VAL A 177 -17.90 -22.49 -13.59
C VAL A 177 -19.21 -21.72 -13.76
N PRO A 178 -20.36 -22.25 -13.28
CA PRO A 178 -21.62 -21.52 -13.30
C PRO A 178 -21.53 -20.18 -12.54
N VAL A 179 -22.17 -19.14 -13.08
CA VAL A 179 -22.28 -17.83 -12.42
C VAL A 179 -22.96 -18.01 -11.06
N GLY A 180 -22.42 -17.34 -10.03
CA GLY A 180 -22.92 -17.48 -8.67
C GLY A 180 -22.44 -18.75 -7.93
N ALA A 181 -21.54 -19.54 -8.52
CA ALA A 181 -20.96 -20.70 -7.85
C ALA A 181 -20.22 -20.29 -6.56
N SER A 182 -20.20 -21.18 -5.58
CA SER A 182 -19.55 -20.96 -4.29
C SER A 182 -18.48 -22.02 -4.00
N LEU A 183 -17.37 -21.59 -3.41
CA LEU A 183 -16.39 -22.46 -2.79
C LEU A 183 -16.84 -22.83 -1.38
N LEU A 184 -17.02 -24.12 -1.13
CA LEU A 184 -17.35 -24.70 0.17
C LEU A 184 -16.11 -25.37 0.76
N VAL A 185 -15.79 -25.02 2.01
CA VAL A 185 -14.72 -25.64 2.79
C VAL A 185 -15.32 -26.16 4.09
N SER A 186 -15.10 -27.44 4.41
CA SER A 186 -15.58 -28.09 5.63
C SER A 186 -14.47 -28.84 6.35
N LEU A 187 -14.47 -28.84 7.68
CA LEU A 187 -13.67 -29.74 8.51
C LEU A 187 -14.59 -30.80 9.12
N THR A 188 -14.23 -32.07 8.93
CA THR A 188 -14.96 -33.22 9.47
C THR A 188 -14.05 -34.09 10.33
N ARG A 189 -14.56 -34.64 11.44
CA ARG A 189 -13.88 -35.62 12.29
C ARG A 189 -14.85 -36.74 12.62
N ASP A 190 -14.44 -37.99 12.45
CA ASP A 190 -15.27 -39.18 12.70
C ASP A 190 -16.63 -39.14 11.97
N GLY A 191 -16.65 -38.58 10.75
CA GLY A 191 -17.86 -38.40 9.95
C GLY A 191 -18.75 -37.21 10.35
N ILE A 192 -18.44 -36.52 11.46
CA ILE A 192 -19.17 -35.36 11.96
C ILE A 192 -18.55 -34.08 11.44
N ARG A 193 -19.36 -33.17 10.89
CA ARG A 193 -18.92 -31.85 10.43
C ARG A 193 -18.72 -30.92 11.62
N ALA A 194 -17.48 -30.50 11.85
CA ALA A 194 -17.10 -29.62 12.95
C ALA A 194 -17.21 -28.14 12.57
N VAL A 195 -16.79 -27.77 11.36
CA VAL A 195 -16.81 -26.39 10.85
C VAL A 195 -17.08 -26.41 9.34
N GLU A 196 -17.80 -25.42 8.84
CA GLU A 196 -18.00 -25.22 7.40
C GLU A 196 -18.16 -23.75 7.05
N GLN A 197 -17.63 -23.36 5.90
CA GLN A 197 -17.75 -22.02 5.36
C GLN A 197 -17.92 -22.08 3.85
N ALA A 198 -18.83 -21.25 3.34
CA ALA A 198 -19.04 -21.04 1.92
C ALA A 198 -18.70 -19.59 1.54
N LEU A 199 -18.04 -19.40 0.41
CA LEU A 199 -17.72 -18.09 -0.16
C LEU A 199 -18.11 -18.09 -1.64
N LEU A 200 -18.66 -16.99 -2.13
CA LEU A 200 -18.88 -16.81 -3.56
C LEU A 200 -17.53 -16.98 -4.29
N LEU A 201 -17.50 -17.81 -5.32
CA LEU A 201 -16.29 -18.09 -6.06
C LEU A 201 -15.90 -16.83 -6.87
N GLU A 202 -14.74 -16.27 -6.56
CA GLU A 202 -14.16 -15.19 -7.34
C GLU A 202 -13.45 -15.79 -8.58
N THR A 203 -13.81 -15.31 -9.77
CA THR A 203 -13.16 -15.67 -11.03
C THR A 203 -11.97 -14.77 -11.30
N GLY A 204 -10.96 -15.26 -12.03
CA GLY A 204 -9.79 -14.45 -12.41
C GLY A 204 -8.75 -14.23 -11.30
N VAL A 205 -8.97 -14.80 -10.10
CA VAL A 205 -7.97 -14.80 -9.01
C VAL A 205 -7.15 -16.12 -9.02
N PRO A 206 -5.85 -16.09 -8.69
CA PRO A 206 -5.02 -17.30 -8.69
C PRO A 206 -5.42 -18.30 -7.59
N ALA A 207 -5.93 -17.82 -6.44
CA ALA A 207 -6.45 -18.68 -5.36
C ALA A 207 -7.44 -17.93 -4.46
N MET A 208 -8.33 -18.67 -3.80
CA MET A 208 -9.17 -18.16 -2.71
C MET A 208 -8.61 -18.61 -1.37
N VAL A 209 -8.67 -17.74 -0.36
CA VAL A 209 -8.24 -18.05 1.01
C VAL A 209 -9.48 -18.11 1.90
N VAL A 210 -9.67 -19.25 2.57
CA VAL A 210 -10.79 -19.49 3.49
C VAL A 210 -10.21 -19.69 4.89
N VAL A 211 -10.71 -18.93 5.87
CA VAL A 211 -10.22 -18.95 7.25
C VAL A 211 -11.28 -19.55 8.15
N LEU A 212 -11.08 -20.79 8.56
CA LEU A 212 -12.00 -21.49 9.45
C LEU A 212 -11.65 -21.20 10.91
N ASN A 213 -12.65 -20.88 11.73
CA ASN A 213 -12.48 -20.75 13.17
C ASN A 213 -12.31 -22.14 13.80
N ALA A 214 -11.13 -22.39 14.38
CA ALA A 214 -10.76 -23.64 15.03
C ALA A 214 -10.46 -23.45 16.53
N ALA A 215 -10.71 -22.27 17.10
CA ALA A 215 -10.29 -21.91 18.45
C ALA A 215 -10.88 -22.81 19.54
N THR A 216 -12.11 -23.30 19.34
CA THR A 216 -12.81 -24.21 20.27
C THR A 216 -12.67 -25.68 19.89
N LEU A 217 -12.01 -26.00 18.78
CA LEU A 217 -11.84 -27.38 18.36
C LEU A 217 -10.80 -28.09 19.23
N PRO A 218 -11.09 -29.32 19.72
CA PRO A 218 -10.10 -30.10 20.44
C PRO A 218 -8.96 -30.51 19.51
N ALA A 219 -7.78 -30.73 20.08
CA ALA A 219 -6.67 -31.30 19.35
C ALA A 219 -7.06 -32.64 18.70
N GLY A 220 -6.51 -32.91 17.53
CA GLY A 220 -6.73 -34.16 16.82
C GLY A 220 -6.75 -34.01 15.31
N GLU A 221 -7.17 -35.07 14.66
CA GLU A 221 -7.18 -35.18 13.21
C GLU A 221 -8.54 -34.82 12.64
N PHE A 222 -8.50 -34.04 11.57
CA PHE A 222 -9.66 -33.63 10.80
C PHE A 222 -9.42 -33.92 9.32
N GLU A 223 -10.49 -34.15 8.58
CA GLU A 223 -10.48 -34.12 7.14
C GLU A 223 -11.05 -32.78 6.67
N ALA A 224 -10.25 -32.02 5.92
CA ALA A 224 -10.72 -30.86 5.20
C ALA A 224 -11.29 -31.26 3.85
N GLY A 225 -12.52 -30.88 3.58
CA GLY A 225 -13.18 -31.03 2.30
C GLY A 225 -13.34 -29.71 1.59
N VAL A 226 -12.98 -29.66 0.32
CA VAL A 226 -13.13 -28.46 -0.52
C VAL A 226 -13.89 -28.81 -1.80
N ALA A 227 -14.95 -28.08 -2.08
CA ALA A 227 -15.83 -28.31 -3.20
C ALA A 227 -16.34 -27.00 -3.81
N VAL A 228 -16.52 -26.95 -5.13
CA VAL A 228 -17.24 -25.86 -5.79
C VAL A 228 -18.68 -26.31 -6.01
N ARG A 229 -19.66 -25.45 -5.70
CA ARG A 229 -21.08 -25.74 -5.88
C ARG A 229 -21.77 -24.68 -6.71
N THR A 230 -22.78 -25.07 -7.48
CA THR A 230 -23.68 -24.15 -8.17
C THR A 230 -24.57 -23.40 -7.15
N PRO A 231 -25.25 -22.31 -7.54
CA PRO A 231 -26.26 -21.68 -6.70
C PRO A 231 -27.35 -22.65 -6.21
N GLY A 232 -27.69 -23.65 -7.02
CA GLY A 232 -28.63 -24.73 -6.66
C GLY A 232 -28.03 -25.84 -5.78
N GLY A 233 -26.79 -25.69 -5.32
CA GLY A 233 -26.12 -26.63 -4.40
C GLY A 233 -25.48 -27.86 -5.06
N GLN A 234 -25.55 -27.99 -6.39
CA GLN A 234 -24.96 -29.13 -7.11
C GLN A 234 -23.43 -29.00 -7.17
N LEU A 235 -22.71 -30.12 -7.07
CA LEU A 235 -21.25 -30.15 -7.14
C LEU A 235 -20.76 -29.83 -8.56
N VAL A 236 -19.79 -28.91 -8.67
CA VAL A 236 -19.05 -28.62 -9.89
C VAL A 236 -17.73 -29.37 -9.83
N GLY A 237 -17.55 -30.38 -10.70
CA GLY A 237 -16.37 -31.25 -10.68
C GLY A 237 -16.40 -32.25 -9.51
N ARG A 238 -15.29 -32.35 -8.78
CA ARG A 238 -15.04 -33.27 -7.68
C ARG A 238 -14.61 -32.49 -6.44
N ARG A 239 -14.92 -33.06 -5.28
CA ARG A 239 -14.42 -32.59 -3.99
C ARG A 239 -12.96 -33.02 -3.83
N THR A 240 -12.14 -32.14 -3.28
CA THR A 240 -10.80 -32.45 -2.80
C THR A 240 -10.85 -32.66 -1.29
N THR A 241 -10.21 -33.71 -0.79
CA THR A 241 -10.05 -33.95 0.64
C THR A 241 -8.58 -33.99 1.03
N ALA A 242 -8.26 -33.47 2.21
CA ALA A 242 -6.93 -33.54 2.78
C ALA A 242 -7.00 -33.70 4.30
N ARG A 243 -6.10 -34.50 4.86
CA ARG A 243 -5.94 -34.66 6.31
C ARG A 243 -5.29 -33.41 6.91
N VAL A 244 -5.78 -33.00 8.07
CA VAL A 244 -5.29 -31.86 8.85
C VAL A 244 -5.09 -32.31 10.29
N VAL A 245 -3.88 -32.13 10.80
CA VAL A 245 -3.59 -32.32 12.23
C VAL A 245 -3.73 -30.96 12.91
N TRP A 246 -4.75 -30.81 13.76
CA TRP A 246 -4.95 -29.62 14.58
C TRP A 246 -4.36 -29.85 15.96
N PRO A 247 -3.34 -29.08 16.38
CA PRO A 247 -2.71 -29.28 17.70
C PRO A 247 -3.54 -28.74 18.87
N GLY A 248 -4.69 -28.09 18.59
CA GLY A 248 -5.43 -27.32 19.59
C GLY A 248 -5.01 -25.85 19.60
N ARG A 249 -5.77 -25.03 20.35
CA ARG A 249 -5.43 -23.64 20.63
C ARG A 249 -4.12 -23.58 21.43
N ALA A 250 -3.20 -22.70 21.06
CA ALA A 250 -1.97 -22.48 21.83
C ALA A 250 -2.31 -22.01 23.26
N GLY A 251 -1.62 -22.54 24.27
CA GLY A 251 -1.98 -22.36 25.68
C GLY A 251 -1.95 -20.90 26.13
N GLU A 252 -0.93 -20.16 25.70
CA GLU A 252 -0.74 -18.73 25.94
C GLU A 252 -1.79 -17.84 25.24
N PHE A 253 -2.54 -18.39 24.28
CA PHE A 253 -3.65 -17.73 23.59
C PHE A 253 -5.03 -18.23 24.03
N SER A 254 -5.12 -19.10 25.04
CA SER A 254 -6.39 -19.70 25.51
C SER A 254 -7.39 -18.68 26.04
N ALA A 255 -6.91 -17.66 26.77
CA ALA A 255 -7.72 -16.56 27.31
C ALA A 255 -7.75 -15.32 26.38
N VAL A 256 -7.09 -15.38 25.23
CA VAL A 256 -6.92 -14.24 24.32
C VAL A 256 -8.00 -14.22 23.25
N ASN A 257 -8.77 -13.14 23.19
CA ASN A 257 -9.75 -12.92 22.13
C ASN A 257 -9.07 -12.29 20.90
N VAL A 258 -8.80 -13.09 19.86
CA VAL A 258 -8.16 -12.61 18.63
C VAL A 258 -9.18 -11.86 17.77
N LEU A 259 -9.09 -10.52 17.75
CA LEU A 259 -10.03 -9.67 17.01
C LEU A 259 -9.68 -9.64 15.52
N ASN A 260 -8.40 -9.44 15.20
CA ASN A 260 -7.86 -9.54 13.85
C ASN A 260 -6.38 -9.98 13.92
N ASN A 261 -5.63 -9.89 12.82
CA ASN A 261 -4.20 -10.29 12.81
C ASN A 261 -3.30 -9.42 13.70
N LEU A 262 -3.73 -8.20 13.98
CA LEU A 262 -2.95 -7.16 14.64
C LEU A 262 -3.36 -6.97 16.09
N VAL A 263 -4.63 -7.14 16.42
CA VAL A 263 -5.22 -6.75 17.71
C VAL A 263 -5.77 -7.96 18.44
N TRP A 264 -5.34 -8.11 19.70
CA TRP A 264 -5.76 -9.18 20.58
C TRP A 264 -6.39 -8.60 21.85
N GLY A 265 -7.65 -8.91 22.12
CA GLY A 265 -8.33 -8.58 23.36
C GLY A 265 -7.81 -9.43 24.51
N LEU A 266 -7.32 -8.77 25.55
CA LEU A 266 -6.80 -9.41 26.77
C LEU A 266 -7.81 -9.29 27.92
N VAL A 267 -8.53 -8.17 28.01
CA VAL A 267 -9.55 -7.91 29.03
C VAL A 267 -10.71 -7.14 28.42
N ARG A 268 -11.94 -7.52 28.81
CA ARG A 268 -13.14 -6.69 28.70
C ARG A 268 -14.06 -6.99 29.88
N VAL A 269 -14.18 -6.05 30.80
CA VAL A 269 -14.99 -6.20 32.03
C VAL A 269 -15.80 -4.93 32.31
N GLU A 270 -16.88 -5.08 33.09
CA GLU A 270 -17.77 -3.99 33.53
C GLU A 270 -17.83 -4.01 35.06
N PRO A 271 -16.83 -3.44 35.76
CA PRO A 271 -16.68 -3.60 37.21
C PRO A 271 -17.83 -3.01 38.04
N GLY A 272 -18.57 -2.03 37.52
CA GLY A 272 -19.64 -1.37 38.25
C GLY A 272 -19.11 -0.41 39.31
N VAL A 273 -19.71 -0.41 40.50
CA VAL A 273 -19.29 0.47 41.61
C VAL A 273 -17.93 0.02 42.14
N VAL A 274 -16.96 0.93 42.18
CA VAL A 274 -15.62 0.65 42.72
C VAL A 274 -15.41 1.47 43.99
N SER A 275 -15.18 0.78 45.11
CA SER A 275 -14.82 1.39 46.40
C SER A 275 -13.40 0.95 46.80
N GLY A 276 -12.50 1.90 47.02
CA GLY A 276 -11.11 1.58 47.38
C GLY A 276 -10.32 1.03 46.18
N THR A 277 -9.76 -0.17 46.32
CA THR A 277 -8.91 -0.78 45.27
C THR A 277 -9.51 -2.10 44.79
N GLN A 278 -9.68 -2.23 43.47
CA GLN A 278 -10.04 -3.48 42.79
C GLN A 278 -8.95 -3.90 41.81
N THR A 279 -8.67 -5.19 41.72
CA THR A 279 -7.61 -5.73 40.83
C THR A 279 -8.21 -6.52 39.67
N VAL A 280 -7.60 -6.38 38.48
CA VAL A 280 -7.90 -7.16 37.28
C VAL A 280 -6.61 -7.77 36.76
N ALA A 281 -6.56 -9.10 36.68
CA ALA A 281 -5.41 -9.85 36.16
C ALA A 281 -5.62 -10.22 34.69
N PHE A 282 -4.52 -10.28 33.93
CA PHE A 282 -4.54 -10.71 32.53
C PHE A 282 -3.14 -11.16 32.09
N ALA A 283 -3.08 -11.99 31.06
CA ALA A 283 -1.84 -12.41 30.43
C ALA A 283 -1.68 -11.76 29.06
N ASN A 284 -0.45 -11.39 28.70
CA ASN A 284 -0.10 -10.95 27.36
C ASN A 284 0.86 -11.97 26.73
N PRO A 285 0.56 -12.52 25.53
CA PRO A 285 1.35 -13.64 24.99
C PRO A 285 2.70 -13.21 24.37
N ARG A 286 2.83 -11.97 23.89
CA ARG A 286 4.04 -11.50 23.17
C ARG A 286 4.43 -10.08 23.55
N GLN A 287 5.71 -9.74 23.42
CA GLN A 287 6.22 -8.36 23.56
C GLN A 287 5.58 -7.44 22.50
N ARG A 288 4.65 -6.56 22.90
CA ARG A 288 3.91 -5.66 22.00
C ARG A 288 3.52 -4.36 22.71
N TRP A 289 2.59 -3.60 22.15
CA TRP A 289 1.96 -2.46 22.81
C TRP A 289 0.66 -2.89 23.50
N GLY A 290 0.40 -2.33 24.67
CA GLY A 290 -0.86 -2.46 25.39
C GLY A 290 -1.70 -1.20 25.19
N PHE A 291 -2.94 -1.35 24.74
CA PHE A 291 -3.96 -0.32 24.73
C PHE A 291 -4.92 -0.53 25.91
N PHE A 292 -5.12 0.52 26.70
CA PHE A 292 -5.97 0.54 27.88
C PHE A 292 -7.06 1.58 27.66
N SER A 293 -8.32 1.20 27.83
CA SER A 293 -9.47 2.10 27.74
C SER A 293 -10.35 1.92 28.98
N LEU A 294 -10.63 3.02 29.67
CA LEU A 294 -11.43 3.05 30.88
C LEU A 294 -12.59 4.03 30.69
N THR A 295 -13.81 3.52 30.75
CA THR A 295 -15.04 4.33 30.75
C THR A 295 -15.64 4.32 32.14
N ALA A 296 -15.74 5.49 32.77
CA ALA A 296 -16.24 5.61 34.14
C ALA A 296 -17.02 6.91 34.36
N GLU A 297 -17.95 6.83 35.29
CA GLU A 297 -18.66 7.94 35.90
C GLU A 297 -18.02 8.22 37.26
N VAL A 298 -17.48 9.43 37.43
CA VAL A 298 -16.81 9.86 38.67
C VAL A 298 -17.57 11.04 39.24
N GLY A 299 -17.98 10.96 40.50
CA GLY A 299 -18.72 12.01 41.21
C GLY A 299 -17.85 13.21 41.57
N ALA A 300 -18.48 14.28 42.05
CA ALA A 300 -17.79 15.53 42.42
C ALA A 300 -16.70 15.28 43.49
N GLY A 301 -15.48 15.77 43.23
CA GLY A 301 -14.33 15.56 44.12
C GLY A 301 -13.79 14.13 44.14
N GLY A 302 -14.34 13.23 43.31
CA GLY A 302 -13.85 11.87 43.16
C GLY A 302 -12.68 11.77 42.17
N THR A 303 -11.84 10.76 42.34
CA THR A 303 -10.76 10.42 41.42
C THR A 303 -10.69 8.91 41.21
N LEU A 304 -10.57 8.48 39.97
CA LEU A 304 -10.33 7.09 39.59
C LEU A 304 -8.99 6.97 38.87
N ARG A 305 -8.11 6.07 39.35
CA ARG A 305 -6.80 5.80 38.73
C ARG A 305 -6.68 4.34 38.30
N LEU A 306 -6.26 4.10 37.07
CA LEU A 306 -5.84 2.79 36.58
C LEU A 306 -4.31 2.69 36.66
N VAL A 307 -3.82 1.71 37.42
CA VAL A 307 -2.37 1.55 37.69
C VAL A 307 -1.94 0.14 37.32
N ARG A 308 -0.80 -0.01 36.63
CA ARG A 308 -0.18 -1.32 36.40
C ARG A 308 0.77 -1.68 37.56
N GLU A 309 0.60 -2.84 38.17
CA GLU A 309 1.47 -3.31 39.25
C GLU A 309 2.85 -3.75 38.74
N GLY A 310 3.88 -3.70 39.61
CA GLY A 310 5.22 -4.25 39.34
C GLY A 310 6.14 -3.38 38.47
N VAL A 311 5.61 -2.36 37.79
CA VAL A 311 6.38 -1.41 36.96
C VAL A 311 6.39 -0.03 37.63
N GLY A 312 7.03 0.10 38.80
CA GLY A 312 7.00 1.36 39.57
C GLY A 312 5.58 1.90 39.84
N LYS A 313 5.42 3.22 40.07
CA LYS A 313 4.10 3.88 40.09
C LYS A 313 3.64 4.22 38.65
N ASP A 314 3.41 3.22 37.79
CA ASP A 314 2.91 3.42 36.42
C ASP A 314 1.40 3.66 36.41
N VAL A 315 0.99 4.92 36.59
CA VAL A 315 -0.39 5.36 36.44
C VAL A 315 -0.69 5.49 34.94
N LEU A 316 -1.58 4.63 34.45
CA LEU A 316 -1.96 4.59 33.03
C LEU A 316 -3.00 5.65 32.69
N ILE A 317 -4.04 5.75 33.52
CA ILE A 317 -5.21 6.61 33.31
C ILE A 317 -5.61 7.24 34.64
N THR A 318 -5.99 8.52 34.62
CA THR A 318 -6.65 9.22 35.74
C THR A 318 -7.92 9.89 35.21
N ILE A 319 -9.04 9.73 35.91
CA ILE A 319 -10.32 10.42 35.64
C ILE A 319 -10.73 11.14 36.92
N GLU A 320 -10.96 12.44 36.82
CA GLU A 320 -11.36 13.30 37.95
C GLU A 320 -12.78 13.83 37.70
N GLY A 321 -13.64 13.74 38.72
CA GLY A 321 -15.06 14.08 38.60
C GLY A 321 -15.41 15.51 39.02
N PRO A 322 -16.61 15.99 38.69
CA PRO A 322 -17.74 15.20 38.19
C PRO A 322 -17.75 15.02 36.65
N VAL A 323 -17.62 13.78 36.15
CA VAL A 323 -17.62 13.50 34.70
C VAL A 323 -18.03 12.05 34.39
N LEU A 324 -18.70 11.84 33.24
CA LEU A 324 -18.75 10.56 32.55
C LEU A 324 -17.82 10.64 31.34
N ALA A 325 -16.72 9.91 31.37
CA ALA A 325 -15.70 9.98 30.32
C ALA A 325 -15.11 8.60 29.99
N THR A 326 -14.60 8.50 28.77
CA THR A 326 -13.67 7.45 28.35
C THR A 326 -12.28 8.05 28.27
N ALA A 327 -11.32 7.47 28.99
CA ALA A 327 -9.92 7.82 28.90
C ALA A 327 -9.11 6.63 28.41
N GLU A 328 -8.04 6.91 27.67
CA GLU A 328 -7.26 5.89 26.95
C GLU A 328 -5.76 6.13 27.13
N ALA A 329 -4.99 5.04 27.14
CA ALA A 329 -3.54 5.07 27.20
C ALA A 329 -2.93 3.92 26.39
N MET A 330 -1.72 4.16 25.86
CA MET A 330 -0.90 3.13 25.23
C MET A 330 0.44 3.01 25.97
N ARG A 331 0.89 1.80 26.26
CA ARG A 331 2.21 1.54 26.88
C ARG A 331 2.86 0.30 26.28
N PRO A 332 4.20 0.21 26.26
CA PRO A 332 4.87 -1.07 26.04
C PRO A 332 4.36 -2.12 27.03
N LEU A 333 4.03 -3.31 26.51
CA LEU A 333 3.45 -4.41 27.25
C LEU A 333 4.28 -5.68 27.01
N PRO A 334 5.10 -6.10 27.99
CA PRO A 334 5.89 -7.32 27.85
C PRO A 334 5.02 -8.58 27.94
N PRO A 335 5.53 -9.75 27.48
CA PRO A 335 4.83 -11.01 27.64
C PRO A 335 4.75 -11.39 29.13
N GLY A 336 3.75 -12.20 29.50
CA GLY A 336 3.55 -12.73 30.85
C GLY A 336 2.30 -12.21 31.54
N GLU A 337 2.21 -12.49 32.84
CA GLU A 337 1.10 -12.11 33.71
C GLU A 337 1.20 -10.65 34.16
N HIS A 338 0.07 -9.96 34.14
CA HIS A 338 -0.06 -8.56 34.52
C HIS A 338 -1.24 -8.36 35.46
N ARG A 339 -1.16 -7.32 36.28
CA ARG A 339 -2.25 -6.89 37.18
C ARG A 339 -2.47 -5.39 37.06
N LEU A 340 -3.74 -5.02 36.90
CA LEU A 340 -4.21 -3.64 36.97
C LEU A 340 -4.93 -3.40 38.28
N ARG A 341 -4.68 -2.25 38.90
CA ARG A 341 -5.46 -1.73 40.03
C ARG A 341 -6.33 -0.56 39.58
N LEU A 342 -7.61 -0.65 39.88
CA LEU A 342 -8.57 0.45 39.87
C LEU A 342 -8.59 1.03 41.28
N ASN A 343 -8.04 2.23 41.46
CA ASN A 343 -8.05 2.94 42.74
C ASN A 343 -9.08 4.07 42.67
N ALA A 344 -10.17 3.94 43.43
CA ALA A 344 -11.24 4.90 43.51
C ALA A 344 -11.20 5.67 44.83
N GLU A 345 -11.21 7.01 44.72
CA GLU A 345 -11.42 7.95 45.79
C GLU A 345 -12.77 8.66 45.53
N GLY A 346 -13.70 8.62 46.49
CA GLY A 346 -15.06 9.13 46.28
C GLY A 346 -15.98 8.18 45.51
N SER A 347 -17.05 8.71 44.91
CA SER A 347 -18.04 7.92 44.17
C SER A 347 -17.56 7.65 42.74
N CYS A 348 -17.25 6.40 42.42
CA CYS A 348 -16.78 5.98 41.10
C CYS A 348 -17.56 4.75 40.60
N VAL A 349 -18.11 4.83 39.39
CA VAL A 349 -18.76 3.71 38.70
C VAL A 349 -18.05 3.45 37.38
N VAL A 350 -17.34 2.33 37.29
CA VAL A 350 -16.66 1.90 36.07
C VAL A 350 -17.67 1.16 35.18
N LYS A 351 -18.00 1.78 34.04
CA LYS A 351 -18.88 1.18 33.03
C LYS A 351 -18.13 0.13 32.21
N GLN A 352 -16.85 0.37 31.90
CA GLN A 352 -16.06 -0.58 31.12
C GLN A 352 -14.56 -0.40 31.29
N LEU A 353 -13.82 -1.51 31.37
CA LEU A 353 -12.37 -1.58 31.20
C LEU A 353 -12.04 -2.53 30.05
N VAL A 354 -11.28 -2.03 29.07
CA VAL A 354 -10.77 -2.81 27.93
C VAL A 354 -9.25 -2.78 27.92
N VAL A 355 -8.63 -3.95 27.76
CA VAL A 355 -7.18 -4.08 27.53
C VAL A 355 -6.96 -4.88 26.26
N ARG A 356 -6.10 -4.36 25.38
CA ARG A 356 -5.73 -5.01 24.12
C ARG A 356 -4.21 -5.03 23.95
N SER A 357 -3.70 -6.11 23.38
CA SER A 357 -2.39 -6.16 22.73
C SER A 357 -2.55 -5.63 21.31
N ILE A 358 -1.86 -4.54 20.97
CA ILE A 358 -1.94 -3.82 19.70
C ILE A 358 -0.54 -3.79 19.03
N PRO A 359 -0.45 -3.60 17.70
CA PRO A 359 0.82 -3.48 17.01
C PRO A 359 1.51 -2.13 17.35
N GLU A 360 2.74 -1.97 16.87
CA GLU A 360 3.34 -0.65 16.74
C GLU A 360 2.56 0.17 15.68
N LEU A 361 2.27 1.42 15.98
CA LEU A 361 1.49 2.33 15.12
C LEU A 361 2.35 3.58 14.92
N VAL A 362 2.95 3.69 13.74
CA VAL A 362 4.01 4.66 13.44
C VAL A 362 3.49 5.83 12.61
N TYR A 363 3.70 7.03 13.14
CA TYR A 363 3.55 8.29 12.40
C TYR A 363 4.92 8.82 11.95
N ALA A 364 5.12 8.96 10.64
CA ALA A 364 6.39 9.44 10.11
C ALA A 364 6.42 10.97 9.94
N ASP A 365 7.35 11.58 10.67
CA ASP A 365 7.75 13.00 10.66
C ASP A 365 6.81 13.95 11.43
N TYR A 366 6.97 13.95 12.76
CA TYR A 366 6.13 14.74 13.69
C TYR A 366 6.18 16.26 13.45
N PHE A 367 7.35 16.78 13.04
CA PHE A 367 7.56 18.22 12.83
C PHE A 367 7.72 18.54 11.35
N CYS A 368 6.81 18.03 10.51
CA CYS A 368 6.84 18.30 9.08
C CYS A 368 5.88 19.44 8.67
N GLU A 369 6.25 20.17 7.61
CA GLU A 369 5.34 21.02 6.84
C GLU A 369 4.92 20.26 5.57
N PRO A 370 3.63 20.29 5.17
CA PRO A 370 3.25 19.76 3.88
C PRO A 370 3.87 20.57 2.74
N HIS A 371 4.14 19.90 1.62
CA HIS A 371 4.62 20.58 0.40
C HIS A 371 3.59 21.60 -0.12
N VAL A 372 2.29 21.29 -0.01
CA VAL A 372 1.19 22.24 -0.23
C VAL A 372 0.79 22.86 1.11
N LYS A 373 1.34 24.05 1.40
CA LYS A 373 1.25 24.72 2.70
C LYS A 373 -0.17 25.10 3.10
N GLU A 374 -1.06 25.26 2.13
CA GLU A 374 -2.47 25.61 2.30
C GLU A 374 -3.26 24.51 3.01
N HIS A 375 -2.76 23.27 3.06
CA HIS A 375 -3.33 22.22 3.92
C HIS A 375 -3.05 22.44 5.42
N GLY A 376 -2.18 23.38 5.77
CA GLY A 376 -1.84 23.74 7.13
C GLY A 376 -0.74 22.86 7.75
N PRO A 377 -0.06 23.33 8.80
CA PRO A 377 0.98 22.56 9.44
C PRO A 377 0.39 21.39 10.24
N TYR A 378 1.00 20.21 10.16
CA TYR A 378 0.58 19.02 10.88
C TYR A 378 1.19 18.98 12.28
N VAL A 379 0.82 19.95 13.13
CA VAL A 379 1.39 20.12 14.48
C VAL A 379 0.33 20.50 15.51
N GLY A 380 0.68 20.44 16.79
CA GLY A 380 -0.14 20.92 17.90
C GLY A 380 -1.55 20.33 17.91
N ALA A 381 -2.56 21.20 17.95
CA ALA A 381 -3.97 20.80 18.05
C ALA A 381 -4.42 19.84 16.95
N PHE A 382 -3.85 19.93 15.74
CA PHE A 382 -4.16 18.99 14.66
C PHE A 382 -3.70 17.57 15.01
N LEU A 383 -2.44 17.42 15.43
CA LEU A 383 -1.91 16.11 15.84
C LEU A 383 -2.64 15.60 17.09
N ASP A 384 -2.83 16.45 18.10
CA ASP A 384 -3.50 16.08 19.36
C ASP A 384 -4.91 15.55 19.12
N ARG A 385 -5.65 16.15 18.17
CA ARG A 385 -7.02 15.74 17.84
C ARG A 385 -7.08 14.49 16.98
N TYR A 386 -6.29 14.43 15.91
CA TYR A 386 -6.50 13.43 14.85
C TYR A 386 -5.46 12.31 14.85
N VAL A 387 -4.19 12.59 15.15
CA VAL A 387 -3.10 11.64 14.93
C VAL A 387 -2.70 10.94 16.23
N LEU A 388 -2.31 11.70 17.25
CA LEU A 388 -1.67 11.16 18.44
C LEU A 388 -2.55 10.19 19.25
N PRO A 389 -3.90 10.29 19.30
CA PRO A 389 -4.73 9.27 19.94
C PRO A 389 -4.66 7.90 19.25
N ASN A 390 -4.16 7.85 18.00
CA ASN A 390 -4.22 6.70 17.12
C ASN A 390 -2.85 6.09 16.79
N VAL A 391 -1.78 6.61 17.39
CA VAL A 391 -0.39 6.14 17.18
C VAL A 391 0.34 5.99 18.51
N ASN A 392 1.40 5.19 18.53
CA ASN A 392 2.23 4.95 19.72
C ASN A 392 3.73 5.17 19.49
N THR A 393 4.15 5.28 18.23
CA THR A 393 5.52 5.59 17.82
C THR A 393 5.52 6.73 16.82
N SER A 394 6.47 7.64 16.95
CA SER A 394 6.65 8.75 16.01
C SER A 394 8.10 8.87 15.58
N ILE A 395 8.31 9.29 14.34
CA ILE A 395 9.64 9.58 13.78
C ILE A 395 9.89 11.08 13.82
N ILE A 396 11.13 11.46 14.08
CA ILE A 396 11.61 12.83 13.94
C ILE A 396 12.85 12.88 13.05
N SER A 397 12.83 13.81 12.10
CA SER A 397 13.96 14.15 11.26
C SER A 397 14.88 15.17 11.96
N GLY A 398 16.19 14.91 11.95
CA GLY A 398 17.20 15.81 12.55
C GLY A 398 17.31 15.74 14.07
N ARG A 399 18.02 16.70 14.68
CA ARG A 399 18.15 16.80 16.15
C ARG A 399 16.99 17.62 16.71
N PRO A 400 16.13 17.06 17.57
CA PRO A 400 14.96 17.76 18.09
C PRO A 400 15.24 19.06 18.86
N GLY A 401 16.39 19.15 19.52
CA GLY A 401 16.61 20.11 20.61
C GLY A 401 15.84 19.73 21.88
N ASP A 402 15.49 20.73 22.69
CA ASP A 402 14.76 20.56 23.95
C ASP A 402 13.31 21.07 23.83
N ARG A 403 12.53 20.42 22.96
CA ARG A 403 11.13 20.78 22.70
C ARG A 403 10.17 20.17 23.73
N PRO A 404 9.23 20.93 24.32
CA PRO A 404 8.25 20.41 25.29
C PRO A 404 7.38 19.27 24.76
N GLU A 405 7.07 19.26 23.47
CA GLU A 405 6.28 18.21 22.78
C GLU A 405 6.91 16.83 22.94
N ILE A 406 8.25 16.75 22.96
CA ILE A 406 8.99 15.50 23.06
C ILE A 406 8.78 14.88 24.43
N ARG A 407 8.87 15.69 25.49
CA ARG A 407 8.62 15.27 26.86
C ARG A 407 7.15 14.87 27.02
N ARG A 408 6.23 15.71 26.53
CA ARG A 408 4.78 15.39 26.52
C ARG A 408 4.48 14.05 25.83
N TRP A 409 5.14 13.76 24.71
CA TRP A 409 5.00 12.47 23.99
C TRP A 409 5.56 11.29 24.78
N LEU A 410 6.69 11.47 25.47
CA LEU A 410 7.27 10.43 26.33
C LEU A 410 6.44 10.20 27.61
N ASP A 411 5.93 11.27 28.24
CA ASP A 411 5.12 11.21 29.46
C ASP A 411 3.79 10.45 29.22
N ARG A 412 3.22 10.58 28.02
CA ARG A 412 2.08 9.76 27.58
C ARG A 412 2.46 8.36 27.12
N GLY A 413 3.70 7.93 27.29
CA GLY A 413 4.21 6.59 26.98
C GLY A 413 4.55 6.34 25.53
N GLY A 414 4.62 7.37 24.69
CA GLY A 414 4.95 7.25 23.27
C GLY A 414 6.44 7.02 23.02
N ARG A 415 6.77 6.47 21.85
CA ARG A 415 8.13 6.17 21.42
C ARG A 415 8.62 7.16 20.36
N TRP A 416 9.91 7.51 20.42
CA TRP A 416 10.60 8.27 19.36
C TRP A 416 11.61 7.41 18.61
N LEU A 417 11.58 7.52 17.28
CA LEU A 417 12.65 7.07 16.38
C LEU A 417 13.32 8.28 15.74
N ASN A 418 14.64 8.26 15.65
CA ASN A 418 15.39 9.30 14.94
C ASN A 418 15.67 8.88 13.50
N HIS A 419 15.33 9.72 12.54
CA HIS A 419 15.71 9.49 11.14
C HIS A 419 17.21 9.68 10.95
N CYS A 420 17.88 8.72 10.31
CA CYS A 420 19.27 8.79 9.88
C CYS A 420 19.43 8.31 8.44
N GLY A 421 20.60 8.56 7.85
CA GLY A 421 20.92 8.04 6.52
C GLY A 421 21.53 6.64 6.59
N VAL A 422 21.79 6.06 5.42
CA VAL A 422 22.58 4.82 5.27
C VAL A 422 23.91 5.16 4.57
N PRO A 423 25.01 5.46 5.30
CA PRO A 423 26.27 5.79 4.67
C PRO A 423 26.79 4.68 3.75
N ARG A 424 27.30 5.11 2.59
CA ARG A 424 28.04 4.32 1.60
C ARG A 424 29.33 5.09 1.27
N LYS A 425 30.38 4.44 0.73
CA LYS A 425 31.53 5.20 0.21
C LYS A 425 31.07 6.04 -1.01
N LYS A 426 31.89 6.93 -1.57
CA LYS A 426 31.69 7.46 -2.93
C LYS A 426 32.88 7.04 -3.78
N ALA A 427 32.73 7.01 -5.11
CA ALA A 427 33.90 7.12 -5.98
C ALA A 427 34.66 8.41 -5.59
N GLY A 428 35.89 8.28 -5.06
CA GLY A 428 36.69 9.40 -4.53
C GLY A 428 36.62 9.63 -3.00
N GLY A 429 36.04 8.73 -2.21
CA GLY A 429 36.37 8.62 -0.77
C GLY A 429 35.61 9.49 0.23
N LYS A 430 34.61 10.29 -0.17
CA LYS A 430 33.74 11.04 0.78
C LYS A 430 32.43 10.31 1.11
N LEU A 431 32.11 10.14 2.40
CA LEU A 431 30.85 9.59 2.90
C LEU A 431 29.71 10.60 2.69
N ALA A 432 28.65 10.23 1.97
CA ALA A 432 27.36 10.92 2.00
C ALA A 432 26.25 9.95 1.57
N GLY A 433 25.04 10.10 2.11
CA GLY A 433 23.86 9.31 1.70
C GLY A 433 23.63 9.44 0.20
N VAL A 434 23.62 8.31 -0.50
CA VAL A 434 23.37 8.24 -1.93
C VAL A 434 21.95 7.74 -2.12
N ASN A 435 21.12 8.54 -2.80
CA ASN A 435 19.82 8.08 -3.28
C ASN A 435 20.06 7.17 -4.50
N VAL A 436 19.72 5.89 -4.37
CA VAL A 436 20.03 4.84 -5.36
C VAL A 436 19.29 5.10 -6.68
N ALA A 437 18.16 5.81 -6.65
CA ALA A 437 17.34 6.10 -7.83
C ALA A 437 17.89 7.22 -8.73
N THR A 438 18.87 8.01 -8.26
CA THR A 438 19.39 9.18 -9.00
C THR A 438 20.89 9.11 -9.30
N ALA A 439 21.57 8.03 -8.89
CA ALA A 439 22.99 7.85 -9.15
C ALA A 439 23.23 7.42 -10.62
N PRO A 440 24.21 8.01 -11.33
CA PRO A 440 24.61 7.53 -12.66
C PRO A 440 25.03 6.06 -12.63
N GLU A 441 24.75 5.31 -13.71
CA GLU A 441 25.30 3.96 -13.89
C GLU A 441 26.84 3.98 -13.72
N GLY A 442 27.36 3.14 -12.81
CA GLY A 442 28.79 3.11 -12.49
C GLY A 442 29.25 4.01 -11.34
N ALA A 443 28.37 4.79 -10.72
CA ALA A 443 28.66 5.52 -9.47
C ALA A 443 28.56 4.65 -8.20
N MET A 444 28.41 3.33 -8.37
CA MET A 444 28.27 2.36 -7.28
C MET A 444 29.53 2.36 -6.41
N SER A 445 29.36 2.76 -5.17
CA SER A 445 30.42 2.79 -4.17
C SER A 445 30.61 1.44 -3.51
N GLU A 446 31.86 1.09 -3.22
CA GLU A 446 32.16 0.00 -2.28
C GLU A 446 31.40 0.18 -0.95
N PRO A 447 30.88 -0.90 -0.35
CA PRO A 447 30.32 -0.86 0.99
C PRO A 447 31.34 -0.29 2.01
N ILE A 448 30.85 0.41 3.03
CA ILE A 448 31.63 0.70 4.24
C ILE A 448 31.88 -0.60 5.01
N ALA A 449 32.87 -0.62 5.91
CA ALA A 449 33.05 -1.79 6.78
C ALA A 449 31.95 -1.84 7.85
N ALA A 450 31.60 -3.03 8.33
CA ALA A 450 30.57 -3.19 9.36
C ALA A 450 30.86 -2.41 10.66
N PRO A 451 32.11 -2.32 11.17
CA PRO A 451 32.42 -1.46 12.32
C PRO A 451 32.14 0.03 12.07
N ASP A 452 32.37 0.53 10.86
CA ASP A 452 32.09 1.92 10.50
C ASP A 452 30.58 2.18 10.47
N ALA A 453 29.80 1.21 9.96
CA ALA A 453 28.34 1.28 9.96
C ALA A 453 27.79 1.25 11.40
N ALA A 454 28.32 0.38 12.25
CA ALA A 454 27.93 0.31 13.67
C ALA A 454 28.27 1.62 14.41
N ALA A 455 29.47 2.16 14.20
CA ALA A 455 29.89 3.43 14.77
C ALA A 455 28.97 4.59 14.32
N TYR A 456 28.63 4.65 13.03
CA TYR A 456 27.71 5.66 12.51
C TYR A 456 26.33 5.58 13.19
N ILE A 457 25.75 4.38 13.28
CA ILE A 457 24.44 4.20 13.93
C ILE A 457 24.52 4.60 15.41
N ALA A 458 25.57 4.20 16.12
CA ALA A 458 25.80 4.53 17.53
C ALA A 458 25.88 6.05 17.79
N GLU A 459 26.37 6.84 16.83
CA GLU A 459 26.48 8.29 16.91
C GLU A 459 25.16 9.03 16.58
N THR A 460 24.16 8.34 16.02
CA THR A 460 22.84 8.95 15.77
C THR A 460 22.14 9.29 17.09
N ALA A 461 21.29 10.32 17.07
CA ALA A 461 20.47 10.65 18.24
C ALA A 461 19.57 9.48 18.66
N GLY A 462 19.19 8.61 17.70
CA GLY A 462 18.42 7.40 17.97
C GLY A 462 19.10 6.40 18.91
N PHE A 463 20.43 6.39 18.97
CA PHE A 463 21.22 5.50 19.83
C PHE A 463 21.95 6.26 20.95
N SER A 464 22.31 7.53 20.76
CA SER A 464 23.08 8.32 21.71
C SER A 464 22.23 9.06 22.75
N ASP A 465 20.94 9.32 22.48
CA ASP A 465 20.06 10.13 23.35
C ASP A 465 19.01 9.25 24.05
N SER A 466 18.92 9.34 25.38
CA SER A 466 18.03 8.54 26.23
C SER A 466 16.53 8.72 25.93
N ARG A 467 16.15 9.79 25.25
CA ARG A 467 14.75 10.10 24.87
C ARG A 467 14.25 9.28 23.68
N PHE A 468 15.13 8.60 22.97
CA PHE A 468 14.80 7.79 21.79
C PHE A 468 14.73 6.30 22.13
N SER A 469 14.09 5.52 21.28
CA SER A 469 14.12 4.06 21.36
C SER A 469 14.85 3.42 20.17
N GLY A 470 15.39 4.22 19.27
CA GLY A 470 16.06 3.69 18.09
C GLY A 470 16.23 4.71 16.97
N ALA A 471 16.77 4.23 15.86
CA ALA A 471 16.94 4.99 14.64
C ALA A 471 16.23 4.30 13.48
N ILE A 472 15.72 5.09 12.54
CA ILE A 472 15.18 4.64 11.26
C ILE A 472 16.03 5.18 10.12
N ALA A 473 16.45 4.32 9.20
CA ALA A 473 17.50 4.59 8.23
C ALA A 473 17.00 4.54 6.78
N ASP A 474 17.23 5.62 6.04
CA ASP A 474 16.83 5.82 4.64
C ASP A 474 18.06 5.82 3.71
N GLU A 475 18.20 4.96 2.69
CA GLU A 475 17.33 3.82 2.31
C GLU A 475 18.09 2.55 1.92
N PHE A 476 17.44 1.40 2.13
CA PHE A 476 17.75 0.12 1.49
C PHE A 476 16.74 -0.16 0.37
N GLY A 477 17.22 -0.83 -0.68
CA GLY A 477 16.39 -1.35 -1.77
C GLY A 477 15.94 -2.77 -1.50
N ASP A 478 16.22 -3.65 -2.46
CA ASP A 478 16.10 -5.10 -2.32
C ASP A 478 17.37 -5.67 -1.67
N SER A 479 17.62 -6.98 -1.82
CA SER A 479 18.86 -7.62 -1.38
C SER A 479 20.06 -7.07 -2.17
N GLU A 480 20.99 -6.42 -1.47
CA GLU A 480 22.23 -5.87 -2.03
C GLU A 480 23.42 -6.11 -1.08
N PRO A 481 24.69 -6.03 -1.56
CA PRO A 481 25.87 -6.31 -0.71
C PRO A 481 25.93 -5.50 0.59
N LEU A 482 25.35 -4.29 0.60
CA LEU A 482 25.28 -3.44 1.78
C LEU A 482 24.45 -4.06 2.92
N CYS A 483 23.48 -4.92 2.59
CA CYS A 483 22.66 -5.60 3.59
C CYS A 483 23.51 -6.46 4.53
N ALA A 484 24.49 -7.21 4.02
CA ALA A 484 25.38 -8.03 4.85
C ALA A 484 26.24 -7.19 5.81
N VAL A 485 26.67 -6.01 5.36
CA VAL A 485 27.42 -5.07 6.22
C VAL A 485 26.57 -4.59 7.38
N TYR A 486 25.33 -4.19 7.11
CA TYR A 486 24.42 -3.72 8.14
C TYR A 486 23.88 -4.86 9.01
N ALA A 487 23.81 -6.08 8.49
CA ALA A 487 23.49 -7.26 9.29
C ALA A 487 24.52 -7.44 10.41
N GLU A 488 25.82 -7.40 10.07
CA GLU A 488 26.88 -7.47 11.08
C GLU A 488 26.91 -6.23 11.98
N ALA A 489 26.67 -5.02 11.45
CA ALA A 489 26.61 -3.81 12.27
C ALA A 489 25.50 -3.87 13.34
N VAL A 490 24.31 -4.33 12.95
CA VAL A 490 23.18 -4.54 13.87
C VAL A 490 23.53 -5.57 14.95
N ARG A 491 24.19 -6.67 14.59
CA ARG A 491 24.67 -7.67 15.56
C ARG A 491 25.71 -7.10 16.52
N GLN A 492 26.62 -6.25 16.05
CA GLN A 492 27.60 -5.58 16.91
C GLN A 492 26.94 -4.66 17.93
N LEU A 493 25.96 -3.86 17.50
CA LEU A 493 25.18 -2.99 18.38
C LEU A 493 24.38 -3.81 19.41
N ALA A 494 23.77 -4.93 19.00
CA ALA A 494 23.00 -5.79 19.88
C ALA A 494 23.87 -6.49 20.95
N ARG A 495 25.16 -6.72 20.68
CA ARG A 495 26.13 -7.27 21.65
C ARG A 495 26.66 -6.21 22.62
N ASP A 496 26.53 -4.93 22.30
CA ASP A 496 26.96 -3.83 23.14
C ASP A 496 25.86 -3.43 24.12
N GLY A 497 26.06 -3.76 25.41
CA GLY A 497 25.09 -3.50 26.47
C GLY A 497 24.69 -2.03 26.65
N ARG A 498 25.45 -1.07 26.09
CA ARG A 498 25.06 0.36 26.07
C ARG A 498 23.79 0.63 25.27
N PHE A 499 23.49 -0.22 24.29
CA PHE A 499 22.37 -0.03 23.36
C PHE A 499 21.20 -1.01 23.61
N ASN A 500 21.17 -1.66 24.78
CA ASN A 500 20.07 -2.55 25.15
C ASN A 500 18.71 -1.85 25.01
N GLY A 501 17.79 -2.48 24.25
CA GLY A 501 16.46 -1.94 23.98
C GLY A 501 16.38 -0.88 22.88
N ARG A 502 17.51 -0.55 22.21
CA ARG A 502 17.52 0.27 20.99
C ARG A 502 17.27 -0.59 19.77
N MET A 503 16.46 -0.06 18.87
CA MET A 503 16.09 -0.75 17.63
C MET A 503 16.59 0.02 16.41
N PHE A 504 16.95 -0.72 15.37
CA PHE A 504 17.33 -0.17 14.07
C PHE A 504 16.27 -0.52 13.03
N TYR A 505 15.75 0.50 12.34
CA TYR A 505 14.67 0.34 11.35
C TYR A 505 15.19 0.68 9.95
N PRO A 506 15.59 -0.28 9.10
CA PRO A 506 15.87 0.04 7.71
C PRO A 506 14.55 0.23 6.93
N TYR A 507 14.42 1.34 6.21
CA TYR A 507 13.47 1.43 5.11
C TYR A 507 13.93 0.49 3.99
N ALA A 508 13.13 -0.52 3.65
CA ALA A 508 13.51 -1.54 2.69
C ALA A 508 12.35 -2.00 1.78
N ASN A 509 12.67 -2.53 0.61
CA ASN A 509 11.73 -3.11 -0.34
C ASN A 509 11.60 -4.64 -0.15
N HIS A 510 12.32 -5.45 -0.92
CA HIS A 510 12.20 -6.91 -0.91
C HIS A 510 13.52 -7.58 -0.50
N LEU A 511 13.86 -7.52 0.79
CA LEU A 511 15.13 -8.07 1.30
C LEU A 511 15.27 -9.59 1.11
N TYR A 512 14.17 -10.33 0.99
CA TYR A 512 14.20 -11.78 0.78
C TYR A 512 14.70 -12.22 -0.61
N THR A 513 14.94 -11.28 -1.54
CA THR A 513 15.28 -11.59 -2.94
C THR A 513 16.69 -12.17 -3.14
N GLY A 514 17.54 -12.11 -2.12
CA GLY A 514 18.91 -12.61 -2.16
C GLY A 514 19.51 -12.83 -0.77
N PRO A 515 20.64 -13.56 -0.67
CA PRO A 515 21.19 -14.03 0.60
C PRO A 515 21.63 -12.89 1.55
N GLU A 516 22.14 -11.76 1.05
CA GLU A 516 22.61 -10.65 1.88
C GLU A 516 21.46 -9.93 2.59
N GLY A 517 20.35 -9.73 1.89
CA GLY A 517 19.11 -9.23 2.46
C GLY A 517 18.47 -10.21 3.44
N ILE A 518 18.52 -11.52 3.17
CA ILE A 518 18.09 -12.55 4.14
C ILE A 518 18.94 -12.50 5.42
N ASP A 519 20.26 -12.30 5.30
CA ASP A 519 21.13 -12.12 6.46
C ASP A 519 20.75 -10.88 7.28
N LEU A 520 20.43 -9.76 6.61
CA LEU A 520 19.91 -8.57 7.30
C LEU A 520 18.57 -8.83 7.99
N ILE A 521 17.64 -9.57 7.37
CA ILE A 521 16.38 -9.95 8.04
C ILE A 521 16.69 -10.73 9.33
N ASN A 522 17.58 -11.73 9.27
CA ASN A 522 17.95 -12.52 10.45
C ASN A 522 18.60 -11.66 11.54
N ALA A 523 19.54 -10.77 11.18
CA ALA A 523 20.18 -9.87 12.14
C ALA A 523 19.17 -8.95 12.84
N LEU A 524 18.16 -8.44 12.13
CA LEU A 524 17.11 -7.61 12.72
C LEU A 524 16.23 -8.42 13.68
N VAL A 525 15.84 -9.64 13.29
CA VAL A 525 15.08 -10.57 14.15
C VAL A 525 15.86 -10.91 15.42
N GLU A 526 17.14 -11.28 15.29
CA GLU A 526 18.06 -11.59 16.39
C GLU A 526 18.21 -10.40 17.36
N ALA A 527 18.27 -9.18 16.84
CA ALA A 527 18.44 -7.95 17.63
C ALA A 527 17.12 -7.39 18.18
N GLY A 528 15.97 -7.99 17.89
CA GLY A 528 14.66 -7.42 18.27
C GLY A 528 14.33 -6.10 17.54
N SER A 529 14.96 -5.86 16.39
CA SER A 529 14.75 -4.71 15.52
C SER A 529 13.69 -5.01 14.45
N THR A 530 13.32 -3.99 13.67
CA THR A 530 12.13 -4.02 12.79
C THR A 530 12.48 -3.51 11.39
N ILE A 531 11.85 -4.04 10.34
CA ILE A 531 11.97 -3.56 8.97
C ILE A 531 10.82 -2.57 8.70
N ALA A 532 11.14 -1.36 8.23
CA ALA A 532 10.13 -0.45 7.69
C ALA A 532 9.87 -0.81 6.21
N TRP A 533 8.85 -1.62 5.97
CA TRP A 533 8.60 -2.26 4.69
C TRP A 533 7.83 -1.36 3.72
N LYS A 534 8.55 -0.72 2.78
CA LYS A 534 8.03 0.35 1.91
C LYS A 534 6.98 -0.18 0.94
N ARG A 535 5.74 0.29 1.04
CA ARG A 535 4.63 -0.05 0.13
C ARG A 535 4.02 1.21 -0.47
N TYR A 536 4.76 1.80 -1.40
CA TYR A 536 4.35 2.98 -2.18
C TYR A 536 3.60 2.52 -3.42
N LEU A 537 2.37 2.07 -3.22
CA LEU A 537 1.57 1.40 -4.25
C LEU A 537 0.69 2.43 -4.96
N LYS A 538 0.85 2.58 -6.28
CA LYS A 538 0.00 3.45 -7.09
C LYS A 538 -1.39 2.84 -7.29
N THR A 539 -2.39 3.72 -7.38
CA THR A 539 -3.74 3.32 -7.79
C THR A 539 -3.72 2.57 -9.13
N GLN A 540 -4.64 1.65 -9.30
CA GLN A 540 -4.87 0.90 -10.54
C GLN A 540 -6.09 1.44 -11.29
N ALA A 541 -6.26 1.01 -12.53
CA ALA A 541 -7.34 1.48 -13.40
C ALA A 541 -8.75 1.23 -12.83
N ASP A 542 -8.96 0.06 -12.22
CA ASP A 542 -10.24 -0.37 -11.68
C ASP A 542 -10.08 -1.23 -10.40
N VAL A 543 -11.19 -1.51 -9.72
CA VAL A 543 -11.19 -2.28 -8.47
C VAL A 543 -10.64 -3.71 -8.61
N ALA A 544 -10.81 -4.36 -9.77
CA ALA A 544 -10.33 -5.72 -9.98
C ALA A 544 -8.80 -5.74 -10.14
N ALA A 545 -8.26 -4.81 -10.93
CA ALA A 545 -6.83 -4.58 -11.06
C ALA A 545 -6.20 -4.17 -9.73
N ALA A 546 -6.86 -3.30 -8.95
CA ALA A 546 -6.43 -2.91 -7.61
C ALA A 546 -6.32 -4.12 -6.67
N ARG A 547 -7.35 -4.99 -6.61
CA ARG A 547 -7.32 -6.20 -5.78
C ARG A 547 -6.19 -7.17 -6.17
N SER A 548 -6.02 -7.39 -7.47
CA SER A 548 -4.94 -8.25 -8.01
C SER A 548 -3.56 -7.70 -7.64
N PHE A 549 -3.33 -6.41 -7.89
CA PHE A 549 -2.06 -5.75 -7.61
C PHE A 549 -1.74 -5.72 -6.11
N LEU A 550 -2.71 -5.35 -5.26
CA LEU A 550 -2.50 -5.34 -3.80
C LEU A 550 -2.26 -6.75 -3.23
N ARG A 551 -2.95 -7.77 -3.74
CA ARG A 551 -2.65 -9.16 -3.37
C ARG A 551 -1.19 -9.49 -3.68
N GLN A 552 -0.74 -9.19 -4.90
CA GLN A 552 0.62 -9.49 -5.31
C GLN A 552 1.62 -8.74 -4.42
N GLU A 553 1.47 -7.42 -4.27
CA GLU A 553 2.46 -6.55 -3.63
C GLU A 553 2.45 -6.61 -2.10
N LEU A 554 1.33 -7.02 -1.49
CA LEU A 554 1.23 -7.20 -0.04
C LEU A 554 1.24 -8.67 0.36
N VAL A 555 0.25 -9.44 -0.08
CA VAL A 555 0.01 -10.81 0.44
C VAL A 555 1.10 -11.77 -0.03
N ASP A 556 1.34 -11.85 -1.35
CA ASP A 556 2.30 -12.81 -1.89
C ASP A 556 3.73 -12.46 -1.44
N ARG A 557 4.08 -11.17 -1.37
CA ARG A 557 5.38 -10.73 -0.83
C ARG A 557 5.54 -11.01 0.67
N ALA A 558 4.47 -10.89 1.47
CA ALA A 558 4.52 -11.27 2.89
C ALA A 558 4.79 -12.78 3.05
N TRP A 559 4.22 -13.62 2.19
CA TRP A 559 4.56 -15.05 2.17
C TRP A 559 6.01 -15.33 1.79
N GLU A 560 6.59 -14.58 0.86
CA GLU A 560 8.02 -14.71 0.52
C GLU A 560 8.92 -14.34 1.72
N TYR A 561 8.57 -13.30 2.49
CA TYR A 561 9.24 -12.99 3.74
C TYR A 561 9.18 -14.15 4.74
N ARG A 562 7.99 -14.74 4.98
CA ARG A 562 7.86 -15.90 5.89
C ARG A 562 8.60 -17.13 5.40
N LYS A 563 8.60 -17.36 4.08
CA LYS A 563 9.33 -18.47 3.47
C LYS A 563 10.83 -18.32 3.64
N ALA A 564 11.35 -17.10 3.54
CA ALA A 564 12.77 -16.82 3.77
C ALA A 564 13.13 -16.89 5.26
N VAL A 565 12.32 -16.27 6.13
CA VAL A 565 12.49 -16.24 7.59
C VAL A 565 11.12 -16.35 8.26
N PRO A 566 10.77 -17.49 8.90
CA PRO A 566 9.39 -17.79 9.38
C PRO A 566 8.71 -16.73 10.23
N ASN A 567 9.44 -16.07 11.14
CA ASN A 567 8.96 -15.02 12.04
C ASN A 567 9.30 -13.59 11.56
N SER A 568 9.58 -13.39 10.28
CA SER A 568 9.94 -12.06 9.75
C SER A 568 8.84 -11.01 9.93
N LEU A 569 7.57 -11.39 9.81
CA LEU A 569 6.45 -10.44 9.88
C LEU A 569 6.29 -9.83 11.28
N GLU A 570 6.62 -10.60 12.32
CA GLU A 570 6.72 -10.13 13.71
C GLU A 570 7.77 -9.03 13.90
N HIS A 571 8.60 -8.77 12.89
CA HIS A 571 9.63 -7.74 12.82
C HIS A 571 9.45 -6.84 11.57
N ILE A 572 8.24 -6.72 11.04
CA ILE A 572 7.92 -5.83 9.91
C ILE A 572 6.84 -4.82 10.30
N ASP A 573 7.16 -3.55 10.07
CA ASP A 573 6.19 -2.48 9.98
C ASP A 573 5.79 -2.28 8.52
N VAL A 574 4.51 -2.50 8.22
CA VAL A 574 4.00 -2.26 6.85
C VAL A 574 3.90 -0.74 6.65
N CYS A 575 4.81 -0.20 5.84
CA CYS A 575 4.98 1.23 5.62
C CYS A 575 4.21 1.69 4.38
N PHE A 576 2.99 2.15 4.58
CA PHE A 576 2.11 2.60 3.50
C PHE A 576 2.58 3.96 2.96
N GLY A 577 2.73 4.08 1.64
CA GLY A 577 2.88 5.39 0.99
C GLY A 577 1.55 6.14 1.10
N THR A 578 1.55 7.32 1.72
CA THR A 578 0.34 8.14 1.92
C THR A 578 0.28 9.37 1.00
N PHE A 579 1.13 9.37 -0.02
CA PHE A 579 1.31 10.47 -0.97
C PHE A 579 0.01 10.83 -1.71
N SER A 580 -0.51 12.02 -1.46
CA SER A 580 -1.84 12.45 -1.94
C SER A 580 -1.89 13.89 -2.44
N ALA A 581 -0.80 14.64 -2.29
CA ALA A 581 -0.65 16.00 -2.79
C ALA A 581 0.70 16.18 -3.49
N PRO A 582 0.84 17.14 -4.43
CA PRO A 582 2.14 17.56 -4.93
C PRO A 582 3.14 17.79 -3.78
N ASN A 583 4.42 17.46 -3.93
CA ASN A 583 5.12 17.23 -5.20
C ASN A 583 5.22 15.76 -5.62
N GLU A 584 4.56 14.85 -4.90
CA GLU A 584 4.54 13.41 -5.21
C GLU A 584 3.23 12.80 -4.71
N PHE A 585 2.52 12.01 -5.54
CA PHE A 585 1.25 11.39 -5.18
C PHE A 585 1.03 10.04 -5.88
N LEU A 586 0.38 9.11 -5.18
CA LEU A 586 0.10 7.75 -5.64
C LEU A 586 -1.27 7.60 -6.33
N ASN A 587 -2.14 8.62 -6.20
CA ASN A 587 -3.40 8.70 -6.94
C ASN A 587 -3.14 9.11 -8.40
N THR A 588 -2.68 8.15 -9.19
CA THR A 588 -2.27 8.37 -10.58
C THR A 588 -3.43 8.29 -11.57
N ASN A 589 -4.64 7.95 -11.14
CA ASN A 589 -5.82 7.84 -11.99
C ASN A 589 -6.97 8.71 -11.43
N PRO A 590 -7.44 9.75 -12.15
CA PRO A 590 -8.51 10.63 -11.65
C PRO A 590 -9.88 9.96 -11.53
N GLY A 591 -10.04 8.72 -12.02
CA GLY A 591 -11.30 7.97 -11.96
C GLY A 591 -11.48 7.11 -10.70
N VAL A 592 -10.57 7.14 -9.72
CA VAL A 592 -10.60 6.23 -8.56
C VAL A 592 -10.36 6.92 -7.21
N ASP A 593 -10.92 6.36 -6.13
CA ASP A 593 -10.73 6.88 -4.78
C ASP A 593 -9.50 6.26 -4.08
N TYR A 594 -8.46 7.07 -3.95
CA TYR A 594 -7.24 6.72 -3.21
C TYR A 594 -7.49 6.43 -1.72
N ARG A 595 -8.54 7.01 -1.12
CA ARG A 595 -8.89 6.78 0.29
C ARG A 595 -9.38 5.34 0.51
N THR A 596 -10.28 4.89 -0.35
CA THR A 596 -10.73 3.48 -0.43
C THR A 596 -9.55 2.57 -0.76
N TYR A 597 -8.63 3.00 -1.64
CA TYR A 597 -7.43 2.23 -1.96
C TYR A 597 -6.51 2.01 -0.76
N LEU A 598 -6.29 3.03 0.08
CA LEU A 598 -5.55 2.89 1.34
C LEU A 598 -6.26 1.94 2.30
N GLU A 599 -7.58 2.05 2.43
CA GLU A 599 -8.37 1.14 3.27
C GLU A 599 -8.24 -0.33 2.82
N MET A 600 -8.28 -0.59 1.51
CA MET A 600 -8.06 -1.93 0.95
C MET A 600 -6.72 -2.53 1.43
N GLN A 601 -5.66 -1.72 1.52
CA GLN A 601 -4.36 -2.15 2.00
C GLN A 601 -4.38 -2.49 3.50
N PHE A 602 -4.91 -1.59 4.34
CA PHE A 602 -5.03 -1.83 5.79
C PHE A 602 -5.88 -3.06 6.10
N ARG A 603 -7.01 -3.21 5.39
CA ARG A 603 -7.92 -4.34 5.54
C ARG A 603 -7.28 -5.67 5.15
N LEU A 604 -6.40 -5.68 4.14
CA LEU A 604 -5.62 -6.88 3.80
C LEU A 604 -4.67 -7.27 4.93
N VAL A 605 -3.92 -6.31 5.49
CA VAL A 605 -3.00 -6.57 6.61
C VAL A 605 -3.76 -7.06 7.85
N ALA A 606 -4.89 -6.43 8.17
CA ALA A 606 -5.71 -6.79 9.33
C ALA A 606 -6.31 -8.21 9.24
N ASN A 607 -6.63 -8.71 8.04
CA ASN A 607 -7.46 -9.91 7.88
C ASN A 607 -6.75 -11.09 7.19
N ASN A 608 -5.78 -10.85 6.30
CA ASN A 608 -5.17 -11.92 5.52
C ASN A 608 -4.13 -12.70 6.37
N PRO A 609 -4.21 -14.04 6.47
CA PRO A 609 -3.32 -14.84 7.33
C PRO A 609 -1.82 -14.64 7.15
N ALA A 610 -1.37 -14.17 5.98
CA ALA A 610 0.04 -13.82 5.74
C ALA A 610 0.58 -12.83 6.79
N PHE A 611 -0.29 -11.95 7.31
CA PHE A 611 0.05 -10.87 8.23
C PHE A 611 -0.18 -11.19 9.71
N TRP A 612 -0.40 -12.46 10.08
CA TRP A 612 -0.56 -12.85 11.48
C TRP A 612 0.60 -12.38 12.36
N GLY A 613 0.33 -11.63 13.43
CA GLY A 613 1.38 -11.18 14.35
C GLY A 613 2.32 -10.11 13.82
N THR A 614 1.97 -9.43 12.71
CA THR A 614 2.76 -8.33 12.13
C THR A 614 3.14 -7.30 13.20
N HIS A 615 4.38 -6.81 13.17
CA HIS A 615 4.95 -5.91 14.17
C HIS A 615 4.14 -4.60 14.26
N GLY A 616 3.97 -3.95 13.12
CA GLY A 616 3.42 -2.60 13.08
C GLY A 616 2.75 -2.18 11.77
N LEU A 617 2.05 -1.06 11.88
CA LEU A 617 1.51 -0.30 10.76
C LEU A 617 2.19 1.07 10.76
N MET A 618 2.63 1.51 9.58
CA MET A 618 3.37 2.75 9.45
C MET A 618 2.84 3.59 8.31
N SER A 619 2.70 4.89 8.55
CA SER A 619 2.42 5.88 7.51
C SER A 619 3.73 6.51 7.03
N TYR A 620 3.94 6.58 5.71
CA TYR A 620 5.12 7.22 5.12
C TYR A 620 4.81 8.63 4.61
N LEU A 621 5.87 9.45 4.61
CA LEU A 621 5.97 10.74 5.28
C LEU A 621 4.79 11.70 5.08
N ALA A 622 4.38 12.33 6.19
CA ALA A 622 3.21 13.20 6.21
C ALA A 622 3.34 14.45 5.31
N SER A 623 4.56 14.92 4.99
CA SER A 623 4.79 16.08 4.12
C SER A 623 4.23 15.95 2.69
N TYR A 624 4.04 14.72 2.21
CA TYR A 624 3.48 14.40 0.88
C TYR A 624 1.96 14.22 0.90
N SER A 625 1.34 14.32 2.07
CA SER A 625 -0.10 14.10 2.22
C SER A 625 -0.86 15.40 2.29
N ASP A 626 -2.10 15.38 1.78
CA ASP A 626 -3.11 16.36 2.16
C ASP A 626 -3.63 16.08 3.59
N GLU A 627 -4.26 17.09 4.21
CA GLU A 627 -4.74 16.97 5.60
C GLU A 627 -5.80 15.87 5.77
N GLU A 628 -6.60 15.62 4.72
CA GLU A 628 -7.65 14.61 4.70
C GLU A 628 -7.06 13.21 4.80
N THR A 629 -6.01 12.94 4.02
CA THR A 629 -5.27 11.68 4.03
C THR A 629 -4.66 11.40 5.39
N ILE A 630 -4.09 12.41 6.06
CA ILE A 630 -3.54 12.23 7.41
C ILE A 630 -4.64 11.82 8.41
N ARG A 631 -5.78 12.52 8.39
CA ARG A 631 -6.93 12.16 9.25
C ARG A 631 -7.48 10.78 8.93
N TRP A 632 -7.57 10.45 7.64
CA TRP A 632 -8.05 9.14 7.19
C TRP A 632 -7.15 8.00 7.65
N VAL A 633 -5.84 8.14 7.48
CA VAL A 633 -4.87 7.12 7.92
C VAL A 633 -4.92 6.93 9.43
N ALA A 634 -5.06 8.01 10.20
CA ALA A 634 -5.24 7.89 11.65
C ALA A 634 -6.55 7.15 12.02
N ALA A 635 -7.65 7.39 11.28
CA ALA A 635 -8.89 6.63 11.45
C ALA A 635 -8.74 5.14 11.07
N LEU A 636 -7.94 4.82 10.05
CA LEU A 636 -7.60 3.44 9.69
C LEU A 636 -6.74 2.76 10.77
N MET A 637 -5.75 3.46 11.33
CA MET A 637 -4.94 2.99 12.46
C MET A 637 -5.83 2.66 13.67
N ARG A 638 -6.81 3.52 13.96
CA ARG A 638 -7.82 3.26 15.00
C ARG A 638 -8.65 2.02 14.68
N HIS A 639 -9.28 2.00 13.51
CA HIS A 639 -10.24 0.98 13.11
C HIS A 639 -9.61 -0.43 13.10
N TYR A 640 -8.45 -0.57 12.45
CA TYR A 640 -7.78 -1.85 12.25
C TYR A 640 -6.72 -2.17 13.31
N GLY A 641 -5.95 -1.16 13.74
CA GLY A 641 -4.79 -1.32 14.62
C GLY A 641 -5.08 -1.18 16.12
N ILE A 642 -6.21 -0.60 16.53
CA ILE A 642 -6.57 -0.45 17.95
C ILE A 642 -7.88 -1.16 18.27
N GLU A 643 -8.88 -0.98 17.40
CA GLU A 643 -10.22 -1.54 17.61
C GLU A 643 -10.35 -2.98 17.17
N GLY A 644 -9.44 -3.45 16.32
CA GLY A 644 -9.41 -4.81 15.84
C GLY A 644 -10.56 -5.15 14.89
N ARG A 645 -11.18 -4.14 14.26
CA ARG A 645 -12.28 -4.36 13.32
C ARG A 645 -11.78 -5.04 12.05
N THR A 646 -12.67 -5.75 11.37
CA THR A 646 -12.37 -6.57 10.17
C THR A 646 -13.15 -6.11 8.93
N GLY A 647 -14.29 -5.43 9.15
CA GLY A 647 -15.13 -4.83 8.13
C GLY A 647 -14.54 -3.54 7.54
N PRO A 648 -15.24 -2.92 6.59
CA PRO A 648 -14.85 -1.63 6.07
C PRO A 648 -15.10 -0.48 7.08
N LEU A 649 -14.27 0.56 7.02
CA LEU A 649 -14.45 1.86 7.66
C LEU A 649 -15.37 2.77 6.82
N SER A 650 -15.26 2.74 5.48
CA SER A 650 -16.17 3.44 4.57
C SER A 650 -16.80 2.49 3.55
N HIS A 651 -17.98 2.85 3.05
CA HIS A 651 -18.66 2.15 1.95
C HIS A 651 -18.45 2.82 0.59
N ASP A 652 -17.55 3.79 0.49
CA ASP A 652 -17.24 4.47 -0.78
C ASP A 652 -16.62 3.52 -1.81
N PRO A 653 -17.05 3.59 -3.07
CA PRO A 653 -16.49 2.74 -4.11
C PRO A 653 -15.06 3.14 -4.43
N TYR A 654 -14.28 2.18 -4.92
CA TYR A 654 -12.96 2.47 -5.49
C TYR A 654 -13.12 3.16 -6.85
N ASP A 655 -13.98 2.64 -7.72
CA ASP A 655 -14.30 3.26 -9.01
C ASP A 655 -15.28 4.41 -8.79
N LEU A 656 -14.86 5.64 -9.09
CA LEU A 656 -15.66 6.84 -8.79
C LEU A 656 -16.76 7.04 -9.85
N PRO A 657 -18.03 7.18 -9.43
CA PRO A 657 -19.14 7.33 -10.37
C PRO A 657 -19.39 8.79 -10.80
N HIS A 658 -18.65 9.74 -10.25
CA HIS A 658 -19.02 11.16 -10.33
C HIS A 658 -18.64 11.83 -11.64
N MET A 659 -17.55 11.40 -12.27
CA MET A 659 -16.96 12.05 -13.43
C MET A 659 -16.11 11.05 -14.23
N THR A 660 -15.95 11.28 -15.53
CA THR A 660 -15.09 10.46 -16.40
C THR A 660 -14.08 11.32 -17.17
N ASN A 661 -13.04 10.68 -17.70
CA ASN A 661 -12.06 11.29 -18.60
C ASN A 661 -11.35 12.55 -18.03
N GLY A 662 -10.95 12.49 -16.75
CA GLY A 662 -10.32 13.61 -16.03
C GLY A 662 -8.92 14.03 -16.50
N ASP A 663 -8.27 13.16 -17.29
CA ASP A 663 -6.96 13.42 -17.93
C ASP A 663 -7.07 13.64 -19.44
N PHE A 664 -8.29 13.70 -20.00
CA PHE A 664 -8.51 13.85 -21.45
C PHE A 664 -7.86 12.75 -22.31
N ALA A 665 -7.58 11.58 -21.71
CA ALA A 665 -6.98 10.43 -22.38
C ALA A 665 -7.87 9.89 -23.52
N ASP A 666 -9.19 10.01 -23.36
CA ASP A 666 -10.21 9.66 -24.37
C ASP A 666 -10.65 10.90 -25.18
N GLY A 667 -9.72 11.83 -25.39
CA GLY A 667 -10.01 13.11 -26.05
C GLY A 667 -10.97 13.97 -25.22
N THR A 668 -11.99 14.50 -25.87
CA THR A 668 -12.99 15.38 -25.24
C THR A 668 -14.28 14.62 -24.88
N GLN A 669 -14.26 13.29 -24.88
CA GLN A 669 -15.42 12.49 -24.49
C GLN A 669 -15.89 12.90 -23.08
N SER A 670 -17.21 13.03 -22.91
CA SER A 670 -17.90 13.50 -21.69
C SER A 670 -17.69 14.97 -21.32
N TRP A 671 -16.90 15.73 -22.08
CA TRP A 671 -16.68 17.17 -21.86
C TRP A 671 -17.45 18.02 -22.87
N THR A 672 -18.13 19.04 -22.37
CA THR A 672 -18.72 20.10 -23.21
C THR A 672 -17.71 21.22 -23.37
N LEU A 673 -17.41 21.59 -24.62
CA LEU A 673 -16.46 22.65 -24.95
C LEU A 673 -17.17 23.87 -25.53
N ALA A 674 -16.83 25.04 -25.03
CA ALA A 674 -17.23 26.33 -25.58
C ALA A 674 -15.95 27.12 -25.94
N PRO A 675 -15.38 26.89 -27.13
CA PRO A 675 -14.17 27.57 -27.54
C PRO A 675 -14.43 29.06 -27.80
N ALA A 676 -13.43 29.88 -27.47
CA ALA A 676 -13.46 31.30 -27.72
C ALA A 676 -13.47 31.64 -29.21
N VAL A 677 -12.65 30.93 -29.99
CA VAL A 677 -12.57 30.96 -31.46
C VAL A 677 -12.30 29.52 -31.96
N PRO A 678 -12.47 29.19 -33.25
CA PRO A 678 -12.11 27.85 -33.74
C PRO A 678 -10.70 27.45 -33.31
N ASP A 679 -10.54 26.18 -32.91
CA ASP A 679 -9.28 25.56 -32.48
C ASP A 679 -8.60 26.16 -31.23
N SER A 680 -9.26 27.07 -30.50
CA SER A 680 -8.71 27.61 -29.24
C SER A 680 -8.82 26.67 -28.05
N ILE A 681 -9.51 25.54 -28.20
CA ILE A 681 -9.50 24.41 -27.27
C ILE A 681 -9.09 23.17 -28.06
N ARG A 682 -8.08 22.43 -27.59
CA ARG A 682 -7.60 21.22 -28.24
C ARG A 682 -7.05 20.23 -27.23
N VAL A 683 -7.15 18.94 -27.54
CA VAL A 683 -6.43 17.89 -26.79
C VAL A 683 -5.03 17.78 -27.36
N ASP A 684 -4.04 17.64 -26.48
CA ASP A 684 -2.65 17.45 -26.85
C ASP A 684 -1.91 16.64 -25.80
N ARG A 685 -0.61 16.45 -26.00
CA ARG A 685 0.24 15.66 -25.15
C ARG A 685 1.50 16.45 -24.77
N LYS A 686 1.77 16.49 -23.47
CA LYS A 686 3.03 17.00 -22.91
C LYS A 686 3.76 15.83 -22.25
N ASP A 687 4.78 15.32 -22.94
CA ASP A 687 5.56 14.18 -22.45
C ASP A 687 6.15 14.46 -21.06
N LYS A 688 5.96 13.51 -20.14
CA LYS A 688 6.40 13.59 -18.75
C LYS A 688 5.74 14.68 -17.90
N PHE A 689 4.63 15.26 -18.34
CA PHE A 689 3.90 16.23 -17.51
C PHE A 689 3.37 15.60 -16.22
N GLY A 690 2.73 14.42 -16.28
CA GLY A 690 2.24 13.73 -15.09
C GLY A 690 3.36 13.40 -14.07
N TRP A 691 4.56 13.10 -14.57
CA TRP A 691 5.75 12.92 -13.74
C TRP A 691 6.19 14.20 -13.05
N LEU A 692 6.28 15.31 -13.79
CA LEU A 692 6.64 16.61 -13.21
C LEU A 692 5.62 17.07 -12.15
N GLN A 693 4.34 16.72 -12.31
CA GLN A 693 3.29 16.99 -11.31
C GLN A 693 3.48 16.22 -10.00
N GLY A 694 4.12 15.04 -10.06
CA GLY A 694 4.32 14.18 -8.90
C GLY A 694 3.73 12.78 -9.01
N ARG A 695 3.16 12.35 -10.14
CA ARG A 695 2.62 10.98 -10.25
C ARG A 695 3.72 9.95 -10.08
N TYR A 696 3.64 9.17 -9.02
CA TYR A 696 4.64 8.17 -8.66
C TYR A 696 4.07 6.74 -8.64
N PRO A 697 4.85 5.73 -9.06
CA PRO A 697 6.06 5.85 -9.87
C PRO A 697 5.75 6.43 -11.26
N ARG A 698 6.78 6.73 -12.06
CA ARG A 698 6.61 7.28 -13.41
C ARG A 698 5.63 6.41 -14.24
N THR A 699 4.60 7.06 -14.76
CA THR A 699 3.55 6.52 -15.64
C THR A 699 3.26 7.53 -16.75
N PRO A 700 2.85 7.14 -17.98
CA PRO A 700 2.39 8.07 -19.02
C PRO A 700 1.02 8.68 -18.69
N GLU A 701 0.30 8.15 -17.71
CA GLU A 701 -0.96 8.72 -17.22
C GLU A 701 -0.70 10.17 -16.78
N GLY A 702 -1.59 11.08 -17.19
CA GLY A 702 -1.43 12.52 -16.97
C GLY A 702 -0.56 13.26 -17.99
N ASP A 703 0.02 12.60 -19.01
CA ASP A 703 0.72 13.32 -20.09
C ASP A 703 -0.24 13.88 -21.16
N THR A 704 -1.47 13.38 -21.24
CA THR A 704 -2.52 13.96 -22.09
C THR A 704 -3.18 15.14 -21.36
N VAL A 705 -3.43 16.21 -22.09
CA VAL A 705 -3.91 17.48 -21.55
C VAL A 705 -4.93 18.14 -22.47
N LEU A 706 -5.81 18.96 -21.89
CA LEU A 706 -6.62 19.92 -22.64
C LEU A 706 -5.92 21.28 -22.65
N VAL A 707 -5.66 21.84 -23.82
CA VAL A 707 -5.01 23.14 -23.99
C VAL A 707 -6.03 24.21 -24.34
N LEU A 708 -5.99 25.33 -23.62
CA LEU A 708 -6.79 26.52 -23.83
C LEU A 708 -5.89 27.65 -24.32
N LYS A 709 -6.07 28.09 -25.57
CA LYS A 709 -5.37 29.26 -26.12
C LYS A 709 -6.20 30.52 -25.90
N ARG A 710 -5.73 31.40 -25.02
CA ARG A 710 -6.52 32.57 -24.59
C ARG A 710 -6.83 33.52 -25.74
N SER A 711 -8.11 33.88 -25.87
CA SER A 711 -8.61 34.85 -26.84
C SER A 711 -8.98 36.17 -26.17
N GLU A 712 -8.98 37.24 -26.96
CA GLU A 712 -9.53 38.53 -26.56
C GLU A 712 -11.05 38.64 -26.70
N GLN A 713 -11.67 37.82 -27.55
CA GLN A 713 -13.08 37.97 -27.92
C GLN A 713 -14.02 37.54 -26.79
N LYS A 714 -13.73 36.38 -26.17
CA LYS A 714 -14.48 35.76 -25.07
C LYS A 714 -13.61 34.66 -24.42
N PRO A 715 -13.97 34.14 -23.23
CA PRO A 715 -13.26 33.01 -22.64
C PRO A 715 -13.45 31.71 -23.42
N ASN A 716 -12.43 30.84 -23.34
CA ASN A 716 -12.61 29.41 -23.51
C ASN A 716 -13.24 28.85 -22.25
N VAL A 717 -14.21 27.94 -22.41
CA VAL A 717 -14.82 27.21 -21.30
C VAL A 717 -14.90 25.73 -21.62
N PHE A 718 -14.59 24.89 -20.65
CA PHE A 718 -14.94 23.47 -20.69
C PHE A 718 -15.68 23.07 -19.42
N SER A 719 -16.65 22.17 -19.55
CA SER A 719 -17.54 21.78 -18.46
C SER A 719 -17.96 20.31 -18.53
N GLN A 720 -18.25 19.72 -17.37
CA GLN A 720 -18.84 18.39 -17.26
C GLN A 720 -19.87 18.38 -16.14
N ASP A 721 -21.00 17.72 -16.40
CA ASP A 721 -21.98 17.41 -15.36
C ASP A 721 -21.47 16.25 -14.51
N ILE A 722 -21.44 16.45 -13.20
CA ILE A 722 -21.10 15.41 -12.24
C ILE A 722 -22.37 14.84 -11.60
N GLN A 723 -22.38 13.54 -11.38
CA GLN A 723 -23.55 12.77 -10.98
C GLN A 723 -23.26 11.89 -9.76
N GLY A 724 -24.29 11.21 -9.24
CA GLY A 724 -24.16 10.28 -8.13
C GLY A 724 -23.69 10.94 -6.83
N LEU A 725 -23.95 12.23 -6.66
CA LEU A 725 -23.68 12.94 -5.41
C LEU A 725 -24.77 12.66 -4.39
N GLU A 726 -24.43 12.78 -3.11
CA GLU A 726 -25.38 12.68 -1.99
C GLU A 726 -25.64 14.09 -1.43
N PRO A 727 -26.89 14.59 -1.45
CA PRO A 727 -27.21 15.90 -0.87
C PRO A 727 -26.74 16.02 0.57
N GLY A 728 -26.07 17.12 0.91
CA GLY A 728 -25.51 17.39 2.23
C GLY A 728 -24.11 16.80 2.49
N ARG A 729 -23.66 15.87 1.64
CA ARG A 729 -22.34 15.23 1.76
C ARG A 729 -21.23 16.12 1.19
N LEU A 730 -20.04 16.05 1.78
CA LEU A 730 -18.84 16.75 1.32
C LEU A 730 -18.08 15.96 0.24
N TYR A 731 -17.57 16.70 -0.73
CA TYR A 731 -16.75 16.23 -1.84
C TYR A 731 -15.56 17.18 -2.04
N SER A 732 -14.52 16.68 -2.69
CA SER A 732 -13.40 17.50 -3.16
C SER A 732 -13.28 17.45 -4.67
N PHE A 733 -12.97 18.59 -5.29
CA PHE A 733 -12.54 18.73 -6.67
C PHE A 733 -11.05 19.13 -6.70
N ARG A 734 -10.27 18.44 -7.54
CA ARG A 734 -8.85 18.71 -7.78
C ARG A 734 -8.59 18.86 -9.27
N MET A 735 -7.62 19.70 -9.64
CA MET A 735 -7.15 19.86 -11.03
C MET A 735 -5.77 20.51 -11.06
N PHE A 736 -4.96 20.19 -12.07
CA PHE A 736 -3.73 20.93 -12.37
C PHE A 736 -3.88 21.82 -13.58
N SER A 737 -3.12 22.92 -13.60
CA SER A 737 -2.89 23.72 -14.80
C SER A 737 -1.44 24.17 -14.89
N ALA A 738 -0.93 24.33 -16.11
CA ALA A 738 0.43 24.80 -16.38
C ALA A 738 0.46 25.59 -17.69
N ASP A 739 1.43 26.49 -17.84
CA ASP A 739 1.72 27.08 -19.15
C ASP A 739 2.26 25.98 -20.09
N PHE A 740 1.60 25.81 -21.25
CA PHE A 740 1.89 24.74 -22.19
C PHE A 740 3.24 24.97 -22.89
N ASP A 741 3.62 26.22 -23.14
CA ASP A 741 4.82 26.57 -23.89
C ASP A 741 6.03 26.64 -22.95
N ASP A 742 5.88 27.24 -21.76
CA ASP A 742 6.97 27.46 -20.80
C ASP A 742 6.53 27.31 -19.33
N MET A 743 6.80 26.13 -18.75
CA MET A 743 6.57 25.86 -17.33
C MET A 743 7.66 26.43 -16.42
N GLY A 744 8.65 27.18 -16.92
CA GLY A 744 9.71 27.79 -16.11
C GLY A 744 9.23 28.96 -15.25
N LYS A 745 8.00 29.44 -15.46
CA LYS A 745 7.44 30.63 -14.82
C LYS A 745 6.67 30.29 -13.55
N GLN A 746 7.09 30.84 -12.42
CA GLN A 746 6.33 30.82 -11.19
C GLN A 746 5.19 31.85 -11.27
N GLU A 747 4.01 31.44 -11.73
CA GLU A 747 2.86 32.34 -11.87
C GLU A 747 1.54 31.69 -11.46
N ALA A 748 0.60 32.50 -10.97
CA ALA A 748 -0.77 32.08 -10.83
C ALA A 748 -1.49 32.25 -12.18
N HIS A 749 -1.91 31.16 -12.81
CA HIS A 749 -2.67 31.23 -14.05
C HIS A 749 -4.03 31.91 -13.85
N ALA A 750 -4.37 32.80 -14.78
CA ALA A 750 -5.70 33.38 -14.89
C ALA A 750 -6.70 32.34 -15.40
N LEU A 751 -7.24 31.56 -14.47
CA LEU A 751 -8.14 30.44 -14.73
C LEU A 751 -9.17 30.36 -13.60
N ALA A 752 -10.45 30.39 -13.95
CA ALA A 752 -11.56 30.25 -13.01
C ALA A 752 -12.04 28.79 -12.96
N VAL A 753 -12.07 28.21 -11.76
CA VAL A 753 -12.71 26.92 -11.48
C VAL A 753 -13.96 27.18 -10.64
N THR A 754 -15.13 26.90 -11.21
CA THR A 754 -16.43 27.10 -10.56
C THR A 754 -17.23 25.81 -10.53
N LEU A 755 -18.07 25.67 -9.50
CA LEU A 755 -18.94 24.51 -9.28
C LEU A 755 -20.36 25.01 -9.07
N ASP A 756 -21.26 24.69 -10.00
CA ASP A 756 -22.68 25.02 -9.91
C ASP A 756 -23.44 23.93 -9.16
N GLY A 757 -24.47 24.32 -8.40
CA GLY A 757 -25.29 23.36 -7.66
C GLY A 757 -24.64 22.83 -6.37
N VAL A 758 -23.62 23.52 -5.85
CA VAL A 758 -22.92 23.16 -4.61
C VAL A 758 -22.84 24.34 -3.63
N GLU A 759 -22.44 24.05 -2.40
CA GLU A 759 -21.97 25.03 -1.40
C GLU A 759 -20.46 24.83 -1.20
N LEU A 760 -19.64 25.82 -1.56
CA LEU A 760 -18.20 25.74 -1.32
C LEU A 760 -17.89 25.91 0.16
N ILE A 761 -16.85 25.24 0.64
CA ILE A 761 -16.23 25.46 1.95
C ILE A 761 -15.04 26.42 1.75
N PRO A 762 -15.19 27.74 1.98
CA PRO A 762 -14.22 28.71 1.46
C PRO A 762 -12.82 28.56 2.07
N HIS A 763 -12.74 28.28 3.37
CA HIS A 763 -11.47 28.13 4.08
C HIS A 763 -10.70 26.86 3.71
N LYS A 764 -11.33 25.93 2.97
CA LYS A 764 -10.71 24.73 2.39
C LYS A 764 -10.55 24.84 0.87
N CYS A 765 -10.78 26.00 0.26
CA CYS A 765 -10.64 26.20 -1.18
C CYS A 765 -9.42 27.07 -1.49
N PHE A 766 -8.50 26.59 -2.31
CA PHE A 766 -7.28 27.32 -2.66
C PHE A 766 -6.72 26.91 -4.02
N THR A 767 -5.83 27.74 -4.57
CA THR A 767 -5.00 27.40 -5.73
C THR A 767 -3.55 27.58 -5.32
N HIS A 768 -2.82 26.47 -5.27
CA HIS A 768 -1.42 26.44 -4.87
C HIS A 768 -0.51 26.54 -6.11
N VAL A 769 0.46 27.46 -6.11
CA VAL A 769 1.49 27.57 -7.15
C VAL A 769 2.69 26.73 -6.71
N GLY A 770 2.75 25.49 -7.23
CA GLY A 770 3.73 24.47 -6.86
C GLY A 770 4.73 24.17 -7.98
N HIS A 771 5.65 23.25 -7.71
CA HIS A 771 6.66 22.85 -8.68
C HIS A 771 7.04 21.38 -8.57
N ASN A 772 7.76 20.85 -9.56
CA ASN A 772 8.22 19.46 -9.56
C ASN A 772 9.10 19.10 -8.35
N CYS A 773 9.02 17.83 -7.94
CA CYS A 773 9.89 17.26 -6.91
C CYS A 773 11.37 17.29 -7.35
N TYR A 774 12.29 17.30 -6.38
CA TYR A 774 13.74 17.32 -6.62
C TYR A 774 14.25 16.08 -7.37
N SER A 775 13.53 14.96 -7.35
CA SER A 775 13.85 13.72 -8.07
C SER A 775 13.07 13.57 -9.38
N HIS A 776 12.14 14.48 -9.67
CA HIS A 776 11.26 14.41 -10.83
C HIS A 776 11.76 15.34 -11.93
N HIS A 777 12.63 14.81 -12.80
CA HIS A 777 13.26 15.57 -13.89
C HIS A 777 12.69 15.21 -15.26
N ALA A 778 12.53 16.21 -16.13
CA ALA A 778 12.17 16.00 -17.54
C ALA A 778 12.59 17.18 -18.42
N GLY A 779 13.32 16.89 -19.50
CA GLY A 779 13.79 17.91 -20.43
C GLY A 779 14.64 18.98 -19.71
N PRO A 780 14.33 20.28 -19.84
CA PRO A 780 15.07 21.33 -19.14
C PRO A 780 14.73 21.39 -17.65
N TYR A 781 13.67 20.71 -17.19
CA TYR A 781 13.16 20.86 -15.83
C TYR A 781 13.84 19.88 -14.87
N ASN A 782 14.47 20.43 -13.83
CA ASN A 782 15.20 19.71 -12.80
C ASN A 782 15.09 20.41 -11.44
N ARG A 783 16.03 20.15 -10.51
CA ARG A 783 16.02 20.74 -9.17
C ARG A 783 16.29 22.25 -9.20
N GLU A 784 17.20 22.67 -10.08
CA GLU A 784 17.64 24.05 -10.24
C GLU A 784 16.70 24.84 -11.17
N ASN A 785 16.26 24.24 -12.27
CA ASN A 785 15.31 24.82 -13.21
C ASN A 785 13.95 24.15 -13.07
N ARG A 786 13.05 24.73 -12.28
CA ARG A 786 11.79 24.08 -11.87
C ARG A 786 10.70 24.19 -12.94
N ALA A 787 9.87 23.16 -13.06
CA ALA A 787 8.59 23.22 -13.73
C ALA A 787 7.52 23.65 -12.72
N TRP A 788 6.84 24.75 -12.99
CA TRP A 788 5.79 25.34 -12.17
C TRP A 788 4.40 25.02 -12.72
N PHE A 789 3.46 24.80 -11.80
CA PHE A 789 2.07 24.50 -12.11
C PHE A 789 1.16 24.91 -10.95
N ASN A 790 -0.12 25.10 -11.26
CA ASN A 790 -1.15 25.41 -10.29
C ASN A 790 -1.92 24.16 -9.93
N TYR A 791 -2.04 23.88 -8.63
CA TYR A 791 -2.90 22.86 -8.05
C TYR A 791 -4.16 23.50 -7.50
N HIS A 792 -5.29 23.25 -8.15
CA HIS A 792 -6.60 23.78 -7.76
C HIS A 792 -7.30 22.79 -6.85
N TRP A 793 -7.70 23.23 -5.66
CA TRP A 793 -8.40 22.42 -4.69
C TRP A 793 -9.70 23.12 -4.24
N ARG A 794 -10.84 22.43 -4.34
CA ARG A 794 -12.13 22.93 -3.87
C ARG A 794 -12.81 21.85 -3.03
N VAL A 795 -13.21 22.19 -1.81
CA VAL A 795 -14.12 21.35 -1.01
C VAL A 795 -15.51 21.94 -1.09
N PHE A 796 -16.51 21.09 -1.30
CA PHE A 796 -17.88 21.51 -1.46
C PHE A 796 -18.87 20.52 -0.86
N ARG A 797 -20.02 21.03 -0.43
CA ARG A 797 -21.19 20.26 -0.05
C ARG A 797 -22.14 20.18 -1.23
N ALA A 798 -22.58 18.97 -1.59
CA ALA A 798 -23.55 18.79 -2.66
C ALA A 798 -24.93 19.29 -2.23
N LYS A 799 -25.61 20.10 -3.06
CA LYS A 799 -27.01 20.51 -2.80
C LYS A 799 -28.04 19.57 -3.41
N SER A 800 -27.63 18.77 -4.39
CA SER A 800 -28.47 17.79 -5.08
C SER A 800 -27.64 16.57 -5.50
N THR A 801 -28.24 15.61 -6.19
CA THR A 801 -27.53 14.42 -6.71
C THR A 801 -26.64 14.70 -7.91
N ALA A 802 -26.70 15.94 -8.44
CA ALA A 802 -25.90 16.42 -9.56
C ALA A 802 -25.34 17.81 -9.29
N ALA A 803 -24.25 18.14 -9.97
CA ALA A 803 -23.64 19.46 -10.01
C ALA A 803 -22.91 19.65 -11.35
N ARG A 804 -22.41 20.84 -11.63
CA ARG A 804 -21.64 21.11 -12.86
C ARG A 804 -20.30 21.73 -12.53
N ILE A 805 -19.24 21.20 -13.13
CA ILE A 805 -17.91 21.79 -13.12
C ILE A 805 -17.81 22.71 -14.33
N ASN A 806 -17.37 23.95 -14.13
CA ASN A 806 -17.01 24.85 -15.22
C ASN A 806 -15.60 25.41 -14.99
N VAL A 807 -14.77 25.30 -16.04
CA VAL A 807 -13.42 25.85 -16.05
C VAL A 807 -13.31 26.86 -17.19
N SER A 808 -12.86 28.07 -16.87
CA SER A 808 -12.65 29.16 -17.82
C SER A 808 -11.21 29.65 -17.81
N ASP A 809 -10.65 29.96 -18.99
CA ASP A 809 -9.32 30.57 -19.10
C ASP A 809 -9.30 32.10 -18.87
N TRP A 810 -10.41 32.68 -18.40
CA TRP A 810 -10.47 34.03 -17.85
C TRP A 810 -10.55 33.93 -16.32
N ALA A 811 -9.98 34.91 -15.62
CA ALA A 811 -9.99 34.93 -14.15
C ALA A 811 -11.41 35.06 -13.58
N GLU A 812 -12.24 35.90 -14.19
CA GLU A 812 -13.64 36.15 -13.81
C GLU A 812 -14.44 36.57 -15.06
N PRO A 813 -15.79 36.50 -15.03
CA PRO A 813 -16.62 37.03 -16.12
C PRO A 813 -16.24 38.49 -16.48
N GLY A 814 -15.93 38.75 -17.74
CA GLY A 814 -15.51 40.08 -18.21
C GLY A 814 -14.05 40.45 -17.93
N ARG A 815 -13.30 39.66 -17.15
CA ARG A 815 -11.91 39.93 -16.78
C ARG A 815 -10.98 38.78 -17.15
N ARG A 816 -10.25 38.93 -18.27
CA ARG A 816 -9.24 37.97 -18.76
C ARG A 816 -8.23 37.56 -17.70
N GLY A 817 -7.58 38.52 -17.04
CA GLY A 817 -6.56 38.27 -16.02
C GLY A 817 -5.21 37.76 -16.55
N GLY A 818 -5.10 37.31 -17.81
CA GLY A 818 -3.85 36.83 -18.41
C GLY A 818 -3.67 37.27 -19.89
N PRO A 819 -2.47 37.08 -20.47
CA PRO A 819 -2.14 37.54 -21.81
C PRO A 819 -2.89 36.76 -22.91
N VAL A 820 -3.23 37.46 -24.00
CA VAL A 820 -3.80 36.86 -25.23
C VAL A 820 -2.76 35.94 -25.87
N GLY A 821 -3.21 34.80 -26.38
CA GLY A 821 -2.36 33.82 -27.05
C GLY A 821 -1.64 32.86 -26.10
N GLN A 822 -1.58 33.14 -24.79
CA GLN A 822 -1.05 32.19 -23.82
C GLN A 822 -1.86 30.90 -23.85
N GLN A 823 -1.14 29.77 -23.83
CA GLN A 823 -1.70 28.44 -23.85
C GLN A 823 -1.62 27.83 -22.46
N ILE A 824 -2.76 27.64 -21.81
CA ILE A 824 -2.83 26.94 -20.51
C ILE A 824 -3.28 25.52 -20.75
N MET A 825 -2.48 24.55 -20.29
CA MET A 825 -2.85 23.14 -20.30
C MET A 825 -3.46 22.72 -18.96
N CYS A 826 -4.46 21.85 -18.99
CA CYS A 826 -5.19 21.34 -17.83
C CYS A 826 -5.27 19.81 -17.85
N ASN A 827 -5.17 19.18 -16.68
CA ASN A 827 -5.47 17.76 -16.47
C ASN A 827 -5.77 17.47 -14.98
N PHE A 828 -5.92 16.18 -14.69
CA PHE A 828 -6.35 15.59 -13.44
C PHE A 828 -7.57 16.27 -12.82
N ALA A 829 -8.58 16.57 -13.65
CA ALA A 829 -9.90 16.89 -13.10
C ALA A 829 -10.38 15.64 -12.34
N HIS A 830 -10.62 15.78 -11.04
CA HIS A 830 -10.97 14.65 -10.16
C HIS A 830 -12.00 15.09 -9.12
N VAL A 831 -13.09 14.33 -8.98
CA VAL A 831 -14.13 14.53 -7.96
C VAL A 831 -14.29 13.27 -7.13
N ARG A 832 -14.17 13.40 -5.80
CA ARG A 832 -14.37 12.29 -4.87
C ARG A 832 -15.06 12.73 -3.58
N PRO A 833 -15.69 11.81 -2.82
CA PRO A 833 -16.13 12.11 -1.47
C PRO A 833 -14.97 12.60 -0.60
N TYR A 834 -15.25 13.55 0.30
CA TYR A 834 -14.28 14.14 1.23
C TYR A 834 -14.57 13.67 2.65
N PHE A 835 -13.55 13.18 3.36
CA PHE A 835 -13.66 12.77 4.75
C PHE A 835 -13.71 14.01 5.67
N PRO A 836 -14.84 14.27 6.36
CA PRO A 836 -15.02 15.49 7.15
C PRO A 836 -14.10 15.53 8.36
N ASP A 837 -13.74 16.73 8.81
CA ASP A 837 -12.92 16.93 10.02
C ASP A 837 -13.75 17.03 11.32
N GLY A 838 -15.08 16.96 11.18
CA GLY A 838 -16.06 17.02 12.26
C GLY A 838 -16.41 18.43 12.75
N SER A 839 -15.94 19.48 12.07
CA SER A 839 -16.31 20.88 12.36
C SER A 839 -17.32 21.47 11.37
N GLU A 840 -17.67 20.72 10.33
CA GLU A 840 -18.40 21.19 9.13
C GLU A 840 -19.78 20.57 8.96
#